data_AF-A0A661XCR4-F1
#
_entry.id   AF-A0A661XCR4-F1
#
_cell.length_a   1.000
_cell.length_b   1.000
_cell.length_c   1.000
_cell.angle_alpha   90.00
_cell.angle_beta   90.00
_cell.angle_gamma   90.00
#
_symmetry.space_group_name_H-M   'P 1'
#
loop_
_entity.id
_entity.type
_entity.pdbx_description
1 polymer ?
#
loop_
_entity_poly.entity_id
_entity_poly.type
_entity_poly.pdbx_seq_one_letter_code
_entity_poly.pdbx_strand_id
1 'polypeptide(L)'
;MSSTGCQDYGCFMQTDVNDMASLPLVTVHVDIHFIESNGNNFQCTDPQGQYYAPTYAQQFLGFSNQLFSDPPANFHGTSPDLLDTRIRFAFYNNPSDLCDAVFIHQTAPTTFTNPDALHILIYDKPGVSGFSGKQISQSVIELYNIHQEVFDNGGNDVHGAGGVLNHEFGHLCGLCHAYSAQNDCPDMDPSAECGGSSSSTCNGANCPTGSTTLGVHPSCGSSSCFGCYCTLSSSNNFMSLGTQEAIVRSQWAQMYGFIVKTKLNSVRFDDSCEDPPSLPALEIPANTIVEWNGVKYLDRHVEIRSGAILKIHCDVYMAKGRRIIVNRGARLFVLGGSITSMTNECLWDGIILHGNASLYQPDPVDAKDENTVIPANGSGVVWLNGAVLSRAGTAISTKATGGLSTHDYFGGLVIVENSDFIGNKRAVEFLKYSLPNKSYFVNCEIKPEPSSPVDVFAGISIWACEGIGLSQTHFTDVSFYGMRGIDFTVNVEDCSFEGADFGFRSESTMPNYNLSSSTIDDCKFGDNAVDMYHGASPNMIYPQNIVNNLFVSDGSFAIRFGIRMFGESLFSIRKNIFQEKYFSIQLSATGSLGNSVSCNTLDNISFGVQANFNNERLVILGNTFLSSGIRQIYVNGNQSELGVINSLQGEIETAAGNCFTSTNSYVIQANQNSTELFNYYVKDLGGFPEPCERPNGSLTDSGPNNYVLKNSENEYDCNDEGILSGMTETDLDSARFKAFAKKTIHEADPRDFNKKYDYLLARDYQEKVLRAVVQETYENNDLDKVEELLLEENSKVYDRAVIGLRTRRLNIAGAQSLLDNMTIESQDDIWFKDIMAINFSVIDERSSIYSPTTQEDSILHVIASTEHSIMQGYACALLYLTTGFSCDADTLQMRSRNVLKEKQDQSIEYESTSITI
;
A
#
# COMPACT_ATOMS: atom_id res chain seq x y z
N MET A 1 -31.02 11.02 -8.95
CA MET A 1 -29.77 11.80 -8.92
C MET A 1 -30.14 13.27 -9.08
N SER A 2 -29.60 14.18 -8.27
CA SER A 2 -29.75 15.62 -8.51
C SER A 2 -28.88 15.99 -9.71
N SER A 3 -29.46 15.97 -10.91
CA SER A 3 -28.82 16.35 -12.17
C SER A 3 -28.61 17.86 -12.21
N THR A 4 -27.44 18.33 -11.81
CA THR A 4 -26.86 19.60 -12.25
C THR A 4 -26.14 19.34 -13.57
N GLY A 5 -26.09 20.27 -14.53
CA GLY A 5 -25.68 20.03 -15.94
C GLY A 5 -24.26 19.46 -16.18
N CYS A 6 -23.43 20.19 -16.93
CA CYS A 6 -22.01 19.86 -17.10
C CYS A 6 -21.28 20.03 -15.76
N GLN A 7 -21.32 19.00 -14.90
CA GLN A 7 -20.47 18.97 -13.72
C GLN A 7 -19.01 18.84 -14.14
N ASP A 8 -18.15 19.60 -13.46
CA ASP A 8 -16.74 19.70 -13.76
C ASP A 8 -16.04 18.32 -13.62
N TYR A 9 -15.79 17.64 -14.75
CA TYR A 9 -14.79 16.58 -14.84
C TYR A 9 -13.43 17.11 -15.31
N GLY A 10 -13.14 18.39 -15.04
CA GLY A 10 -11.87 19.13 -15.11
C GLY A 10 -10.90 18.66 -16.17
N CYS A 11 -10.23 17.55 -15.90
CA CYS A 11 -9.27 16.89 -16.76
C CYS A 11 -9.75 16.63 -18.20
N PHE A 12 -10.99 16.20 -18.43
CA PHE A 12 -11.48 15.99 -19.80
C PHE A 12 -11.71 17.30 -20.54
N MET A 13 -12.15 18.34 -19.82
CA MET A 13 -12.28 19.68 -20.38
C MET A 13 -10.95 20.29 -20.78
N GLN A 14 -9.85 19.90 -20.13
CA GLN A 14 -8.50 20.36 -20.44
C GLN A 14 -7.79 19.54 -21.55
N THR A 15 -8.37 18.41 -22.00
CA THR A 15 -7.80 17.61 -23.09
C THR A 15 -7.80 18.39 -24.41
N ASP A 16 -6.64 18.55 -25.05
CA ASP A 16 -6.55 19.22 -26.36
C ASP A 16 -7.37 18.45 -27.41
N VAL A 17 -8.05 19.15 -28.31
CA VAL A 17 -8.87 18.53 -29.36
C VAL A 17 -8.01 17.63 -30.26
N ASN A 18 -6.75 17.99 -30.49
CA ASN A 18 -5.82 17.17 -31.27
C ASN A 18 -5.41 15.89 -30.53
N ASP A 19 -5.46 15.89 -29.20
CA ASP A 19 -5.17 14.72 -28.38
C ASP A 19 -6.36 13.76 -28.28
N MET A 20 -7.58 14.18 -28.65
CA MET A 20 -8.78 13.31 -28.59
C MET A 20 -8.63 12.04 -29.42
N ALA A 21 -7.92 12.10 -30.56
CA ALA A 21 -7.66 10.93 -31.40
C ALA A 21 -6.82 9.84 -30.71
N SER A 22 -6.08 10.20 -29.65
CA SER A 22 -5.30 9.25 -28.85
C SER A 22 -6.11 8.56 -27.74
N LEU A 23 -7.34 9.02 -27.49
CA LEU A 23 -8.24 8.40 -26.53
C LEU A 23 -8.78 7.07 -27.07
N PRO A 24 -8.99 6.06 -26.21
CA PRO A 24 -9.53 4.79 -26.64
C PRO A 24 -10.94 4.97 -27.21
N LEU A 25 -11.25 4.13 -28.20
CA LEU A 25 -12.61 4.03 -28.69
C LEU A 25 -13.46 3.38 -27.60
N VAL A 26 -14.47 4.10 -27.14
CA VAL A 26 -15.50 3.60 -26.25
C VAL A 26 -16.65 3.10 -27.10
N THR A 27 -16.96 1.82 -26.97
CA THR A 27 -18.10 1.20 -27.63
C THR A 27 -19.18 0.87 -26.61
N VAL A 28 -20.35 1.50 -26.74
CA VAL A 28 -21.58 1.23 -26.00
C VAL A 28 -22.32 0.08 -26.71
N HIS A 29 -22.33 -1.07 -26.07
CA HIS A 29 -22.99 -2.27 -26.54
C HIS A 29 -24.49 -2.22 -26.23
N VAL A 30 -25.32 -2.37 -27.26
CA VAL A 30 -26.78 -2.23 -27.18
C VAL A 30 -27.53 -3.49 -27.57
N ASP A 31 -28.67 -3.67 -26.95
CA ASP A 31 -29.73 -4.58 -27.37
C ASP A 31 -30.95 -3.75 -27.80
N ILE A 32 -31.56 -4.10 -28.93
CA ILE A 32 -32.68 -3.32 -29.49
C ILE A 32 -33.98 -4.11 -29.38
N HIS A 33 -34.99 -3.50 -28.78
CA HIS A 33 -36.27 -4.11 -28.50
C HIS A 33 -37.37 -3.37 -29.27
N PHE A 34 -37.88 -3.97 -30.36
CA PHE A 34 -39.06 -3.47 -31.06
C PHE A 34 -40.33 -3.98 -30.40
N ILE A 35 -41.21 -3.07 -29.99
CA ILE A 35 -42.44 -3.40 -29.28
C ILE A 35 -43.65 -3.03 -30.15
N GLU A 36 -44.57 -3.98 -30.32
CA GLU A 36 -45.75 -3.82 -31.15
C GLU A 36 -46.49 -2.51 -30.85
N SER A 37 -46.81 -1.79 -31.93
CA SER A 37 -47.53 -0.52 -31.88
C SER A 37 -48.65 -0.53 -32.90
N ASN A 38 -49.89 -0.25 -32.46
CA ASN A 38 -51.09 -0.23 -33.31
C ASN A 38 -51.34 -1.53 -34.12
N GLY A 39 -50.94 -2.69 -33.59
CA GLY A 39 -51.08 -3.97 -34.29
C GLY A 39 -49.99 -4.24 -35.33
N ASN A 40 -49.03 -3.32 -35.49
CA ASN A 40 -47.90 -3.45 -36.40
C ASN A 40 -46.62 -3.71 -35.59
N ASN A 41 -45.75 -4.55 -36.16
CA ASN A 41 -44.44 -4.82 -35.60
C ASN A 41 -43.45 -5.14 -36.73
N PHE A 42 -42.17 -4.98 -36.43
CA PHE A 42 -41.09 -5.36 -37.32
C PHE A 42 -40.89 -6.88 -37.34
N GLN A 43 -40.14 -7.38 -38.33
CA GLN A 43 -39.84 -8.79 -38.48
C GLN A 43 -38.33 -9.04 -38.57
N CYS A 44 -37.90 -10.23 -38.15
CA CYS A 44 -36.50 -10.66 -38.22
C CYS A 44 -36.37 -12.07 -38.79
N THR A 45 -37.15 -12.36 -39.83
CA THR A 45 -37.26 -13.69 -40.46
C THR A 45 -36.83 -13.70 -41.91
N ASP A 46 -36.97 -12.59 -42.63
CA ASP A 46 -36.58 -12.45 -44.03
C ASP A 46 -35.79 -11.15 -44.21
N PRO A 47 -34.46 -11.22 -44.45
CA PRO A 47 -33.62 -10.05 -44.70
C PRO A 47 -34.01 -9.25 -45.96
N GLN A 48 -34.79 -9.83 -46.87
CA GLN A 48 -35.33 -9.15 -48.06
C GLN A 48 -36.81 -8.76 -47.89
N GLY A 49 -37.42 -9.14 -46.77
CA GLY A 49 -38.80 -8.84 -46.45
C GLY A 49 -38.99 -7.38 -46.05
N GLN A 50 -40.21 -6.86 -46.23
CA GLN A 50 -40.57 -5.55 -45.70
C GLN A 50 -40.44 -5.55 -44.16
N TYR A 51 -40.13 -4.37 -43.59
CA TYR A 51 -40.04 -4.17 -42.14
C TYR A 51 -38.99 -5.02 -41.43
N TYR A 52 -37.89 -5.35 -42.13
CA TYR A 52 -36.77 -6.08 -41.53
C TYR A 52 -36.09 -5.24 -40.45
N ALA A 53 -36.28 -5.63 -39.19
CA ALA A 53 -35.93 -4.85 -38.00
C ALA A 53 -34.44 -4.42 -37.97
N PRO A 54 -33.48 -5.29 -38.31
CA PRO A 54 -32.05 -4.93 -38.33
C PRO A 54 -31.71 -3.77 -39.27
N THR A 55 -32.42 -3.61 -40.39
CA THR A 55 -32.18 -2.48 -41.30
C THR A 55 -32.44 -1.14 -40.61
N TYR A 56 -33.56 -1.01 -39.92
CA TYR A 56 -33.92 0.23 -39.22
C TYR A 56 -33.02 0.49 -38.01
N ALA A 57 -32.70 -0.56 -37.26
CA ALA A 57 -31.70 -0.53 -36.19
C ALA A 57 -30.36 0.03 -36.67
N GLN A 58 -29.84 -0.51 -37.77
CA GLN A 58 -28.57 -0.07 -38.35
C GLN A 58 -28.61 1.36 -38.87
N GLN A 59 -29.75 1.83 -39.41
CA GLN A 59 -29.86 3.22 -39.89
C GLN A 59 -29.66 4.24 -38.76
N PHE A 60 -30.39 4.11 -37.65
CA PHE A 60 -30.28 5.09 -36.56
C PHE A 60 -28.99 4.94 -35.76
N LEU A 61 -28.49 3.71 -35.55
CA LEU A 61 -27.17 3.50 -34.93
C LEU A 61 -26.05 4.06 -35.81
N GLY A 62 -26.14 3.86 -37.13
CA GLY A 62 -25.18 4.39 -38.10
C GLY A 62 -25.14 5.92 -38.09
N PHE A 63 -26.31 6.57 -38.05
CA PHE A 63 -26.38 8.04 -37.97
C PHE A 63 -25.87 8.56 -36.63
N SER A 64 -26.27 7.94 -35.52
CA SER A 64 -25.74 8.24 -34.18
C SER A 64 -24.20 8.19 -34.16
N ASN A 65 -23.61 7.10 -34.68
CA ASN A 65 -22.17 6.93 -34.79
C ASN A 65 -21.50 7.93 -35.72
N GLN A 66 -22.15 8.31 -36.81
CA GLN A 66 -21.66 9.34 -37.73
C GLN A 66 -21.48 10.67 -36.98
N LEU A 67 -22.50 11.10 -36.23
CA LEU A 67 -22.48 12.34 -35.46
C LEU A 67 -21.44 12.32 -34.34
N PHE A 68 -21.15 11.16 -33.74
CA PHE A 68 -20.03 11.05 -32.79
C PHE A 68 -18.66 10.99 -33.47
N SER A 69 -18.57 10.46 -34.69
CA SER A 69 -17.29 10.34 -35.41
C SER A 69 -16.82 11.63 -36.08
N ASP A 70 -17.76 12.47 -36.49
CA ASP A 70 -17.53 13.73 -37.20
C ASP A 70 -18.67 14.70 -36.86
N PRO A 71 -18.72 15.20 -35.61
CA PRO A 71 -19.78 16.11 -35.19
C PRO A 71 -19.68 17.43 -35.96
N PRO A 72 -20.77 17.93 -36.57
CA PRO A 72 -20.80 19.28 -37.10
C PRO A 72 -20.59 20.33 -36.00
N ALA A 73 -20.12 21.50 -36.39
CA ALA A 73 -19.99 22.66 -35.51
C ALA A 73 -21.34 23.00 -34.84
N ASN A 74 -21.34 23.22 -33.53
CA ASN A 74 -22.51 23.73 -32.83
C ASN A 74 -22.74 25.20 -33.21
N PHE A 75 -23.97 25.59 -33.54
CA PHE A 75 -24.28 26.94 -34.02
C PHE A 75 -24.08 28.06 -32.98
N HIS A 76 -24.12 27.72 -31.70
CA HIS A 76 -24.14 28.67 -30.57
C HIS A 76 -23.05 28.39 -29.52
N GLY A 77 -22.18 27.41 -29.78
CA GLY A 77 -21.07 27.02 -28.92
C GLY A 77 -19.87 27.94 -29.11
N THR A 78 -19.09 28.12 -28.06
CA THR A 78 -17.86 28.94 -28.09
C THR A 78 -16.58 28.11 -28.09
N SER A 79 -16.67 26.78 -27.93
CA SER A 79 -15.53 25.88 -28.02
C SER A 79 -15.10 25.63 -29.47
N PRO A 80 -13.82 25.29 -29.73
CA PRO A 80 -13.42 24.75 -31.02
C PRO A 80 -14.24 23.53 -31.41
N ASP A 81 -14.40 23.30 -32.71
CA ASP A 81 -15.07 22.12 -33.25
C ASP A 81 -14.36 20.86 -32.74
N LEU A 82 -15.17 19.89 -32.32
CA LEU A 82 -14.66 18.58 -31.92
C LEU A 82 -14.33 17.77 -33.18
N LEU A 83 -13.26 16.98 -33.09
CA LEU A 83 -12.99 15.93 -34.06
C LEU A 83 -13.77 14.66 -33.65
N ASP A 84 -13.24 13.48 -33.94
CA ASP A 84 -13.81 12.22 -33.47
C ASP A 84 -13.92 12.19 -31.93
N THR A 85 -15.15 12.09 -31.43
CA THR A 85 -15.46 12.07 -29.99
C THR A 85 -15.05 10.77 -29.29
N ARG A 86 -14.69 9.74 -30.05
CA ARG A 86 -14.31 8.39 -29.58
C ARG A 86 -15.41 7.64 -28.82
N ILE A 87 -16.68 8.00 -29.03
CA ILE A 87 -17.86 7.26 -28.53
C ILE A 87 -18.57 6.59 -29.71
N ARG A 88 -18.93 5.30 -29.59
CA ARG A 88 -19.70 4.56 -30.61
C ARG A 88 -20.75 3.66 -29.96
N PHE A 89 -21.78 3.31 -30.71
CA PHE A 89 -22.72 2.25 -30.40
C PHE A 89 -22.48 1.04 -31.31
N ALA A 90 -22.57 -0.16 -30.73
CA ALA A 90 -22.53 -1.41 -31.46
C ALA A 90 -23.52 -2.42 -30.85
N PHE A 91 -23.91 -3.42 -31.62
CA PHE A 91 -24.70 -4.53 -31.07
C PHE A 91 -23.90 -5.33 -30.03
N TYR A 92 -24.56 -5.82 -28.97
CA TYR A 92 -23.89 -6.45 -27.84
C TYR A 92 -22.93 -7.59 -28.21
N ASN A 93 -23.32 -8.52 -29.09
CA ASN A 93 -22.50 -9.67 -29.50
C ASN A 93 -21.90 -9.57 -30.91
N ASN A 94 -22.06 -8.43 -31.59
CA ASN A 94 -21.73 -8.26 -33.00
C ASN A 94 -22.03 -9.52 -33.84
N PRO A 95 -23.28 -10.03 -33.78
CA PRO A 95 -23.59 -11.40 -34.17
C PRO A 95 -23.45 -11.61 -35.67
N SER A 96 -23.12 -12.85 -36.06
CA SER A 96 -23.10 -13.24 -37.48
C SER A 96 -24.48 -13.13 -38.14
N ASP A 97 -25.55 -13.32 -37.34
CA ASP A 97 -26.92 -13.02 -37.72
C ASP A 97 -27.41 -11.81 -36.92
N LEU A 98 -27.74 -10.71 -37.60
CA LEU A 98 -28.19 -9.48 -36.95
C LEU A 98 -29.51 -9.67 -36.17
N CYS A 99 -30.27 -10.72 -36.45
CA CYS A 99 -31.46 -11.06 -35.68
C CYS A 99 -31.17 -11.53 -34.26
N ASP A 100 -29.94 -11.94 -33.96
CA ASP A 100 -29.54 -12.29 -32.60
C ASP A 100 -29.30 -11.05 -31.71
N ALA A 101 -29.25 -9.85 -32.30
CA ALA A 101 -29.08 -8.58 -31.58
C ALA A 101 -30.36 -7.72 -31.53
N VAL A 102 -31.47 -8.21 -32.09
CA VAL A 102 -32.74 -7.49 -32.15
C VAL A 102 -33.86 -8.37 -31.61
N PHE A 103 -34.65 -7.83 -30.71
CA PHE A 103 -35.73 -8.53 -30.03
C PHE A 103 -37.08 -7.93 -30.40
N ILE A 104 -38.01 -8.77 -30.83
CA ILE A 104 -39.36 -8.35 -31.22
C ILE A 104 -40.35 -8.79 -30.14
N HIS A 105 -41.09 -7.83 -29.59
CA HIS A 105 -42.00 -8.03 -28.46
C HIS A 105 -43.41 -7.58 -28.80
N GLN A 106 -44.40 -8.28 -28.24
CA GLN A 106 -45.81 -7.86 -28.24
C GLN A 106 -46.07 -6.77 -27.19
N THR A 107 -45.34 -6.82 -26.07
CA THR A 107 -45.46 -5.91 -24.94
C THR A 107 -44.07 -5.57 -24.40
N ALA A 108 -43.89 -4.37 -23.85
CA ALA A 108 -42.60 -3.95 -23.32
C ALA A 108 -42.03 -4.95 -22.29
N PRO A 109 -40.78 -5.42 -22.46
CA PRO A 109 -40.18 -6.35 -21.53
C PRO A 109 -39.89 -5.68 -20.17
N THR A 110 -40.11 -6.40 -19.08
CA THR A 110 -39.80 -5.93 -17.71
C THR A 110 -38.48 -6.49 -17.18
N THR A 111 -37.87 -7.43 -17.90
CA THR A 111 -36.60 -8.09 -17.58
C THR A 111 -35.80 -8.28 -18.85
N PHE A 112 -34.48 -8.15 -18.75
CA PHE A 112 -33.57 -8.26 -19.89
C PHE A 112 -32.61 -9.44 -19.73
N THR A 113 -32.26 -10.07 -20.84
CA THR A 113 -31.42 -11.27 -20.87
C THR A 113 -29.93 -10.98 -20.75
N ASN A 114 -29.50 -9.78 -21.18
CA ASN A 114 -28.10 -9.38 -21.19
C ASN A 114 -27.89 -8.22 -20.19
N PRO A 115 -27.42 -8.49 -18.95
CA PRO A 115 -27.25 -7.44 -17.93
C PRO A 115 -26.15 -6.42 -18.27
N ASP A 116 -25.28 -6.75 -19.24
CA ASP A 116 -24.16 -5.93 -19.67
C ASP A 116 -24.48 -5.16 -20.98
N ALA A 117 -25.74 -5.06 -21.40
CA ALA A 117 -26.15 -4.27 -22.58
C ALA A 117 -26.94 -3.01 -22.16
N LEU A 118 -26.87 -1.97 -22.99
CA LEU A 118 -27.80 -0.84 -22.93
C LEU A 118 -29.04 -1.20 -23.76
N HIS A 119 -30.20 -1.27 -23.12
CA HIS A 119 -31.44 -1.67 -23.76
C HIS A 119 -32.15 -0.46 -24.38
N ILE A 120 -32.40 -0.53 -25.69
CA ILE A 120 -33.13 0.48 -26.45
C ILE A 120 -34.52 -0.06 -26.78
N LEU A 121 -35.57 0.52 -26.22
CA LEU A 121 -36.96 0.12 -26.42
C LEU A 121 -37.62 1.03 -27.45
N ILE A 122 -38.23 0.45 -28.47
CA ILE A 122 -38.82 1.16 -29.61
C ILE A 122 -40.33 0.92 -29.68
N TYR A 123 -41.13 1.97 -29.54
CA TYR A 123 -42.60 1.91 -29.67
C TYR A 123 -43.21 3.28 -30.00
N ASP A 124 -44.47 3.35 -30.44
CA ASP A 124 -45.10 4.64 -30.73
C ASP A 124 -45.65 5.33 -29.48
N LYS A 125 -45.58 6.67 -29.47
CA LYS A 125 -46.13 7.51 -28.42
C LYS A 125 -47.29 8.35 -28.97
N PRO A 126 -48.55 7.99 -28.63
CA PRO A 126 -49.72 8.69 -29.16
C PRO A 126 -49.69 10.20 -28.86
N GLY A 127 -49.95 11.01 -29.88
CA GLY A 127 -50.07 12.46 -29.76
C GLY A 127 -48.76 13.24 -29.85
N VAL A 128 -47.63 12.58 -30.11
CA VAL A 128 -46.33 13.22 -30.39
C VAL A 128 -46.00 13.00 -31.87
N SER A 129 -45.64 14.07 -32.59
CA SER A 129 -45.22 13.99 -34.00
C SER A 129 -43.69 13.94 -34.12
N GLY A 130 -43.17 13.09 -35.01
CA GLY A 130 -41.73 12.92 -35.23
C GLY A 130 -41.05 12.05 -34.16
N PHE A 131 -39.75 11.82 -34.33
CA PHE A 131 -38.97 11.04 -33.37
C PHE A 131 -38.81 11.77 -32.04
N SER A 132 -38.89 11.04 -30.94
CA SER A 132 -38.65 11.54 -29.58
C SER A 132 -38.18 10.40 -28.68
N GLY A 133 -37.68 10.69 -27.48
CA GLY A 133 -37.13 9.66 -26.60
C GLY A 133 -37.36 9.93 -25.12
N LYS A 134 -36.89 8.99 -24.31
CA LYS A 134 -36.77 9.16 -22.86
C LYS A 134 -35.74 8.21 -22.25
N GLN A 135 -34.81 8.74 -21.48
CA GLN A 135 -33.98 7.97 -20.55
C GLN A 135 -34.81 7.46 -19.34
N ILE A 136 -34.75 6.15 -19.07
CA ILE A 136 -35.54 5.52 -17.98
C ILE A 136 -34.66 5.10 -16.81
N SER A 137 -33.52 4.49 -17.09
CA SER A 137 -32.54 4.06 -16.09
C SER A 137 -31.13 4.08 -16.68
N GLN A 138 -30.12 3.68 -15.89
CA GLN A 138 -28.73 3.60 -16.37
C GLN A 138 -28.49 2.52 -17.43
N SER A 139 -29.45 1.63 -17.68
CA SER A 139 -29.36 0.57 -18.69
C SER A 139 -30.53 0.55 -19.67
N VAL A 140 -31.42 1.56 -19.65
CA VAL A 140 -32.63 1.58 -20.49
C VAL A 140 -32.93 2.97 -21.05
N ILE A 141 -33.05 3.04 -22.39
CA ILE A 141 -33.51 4.19 -23.16
C ILE A 141 -34.74 3.79 -23.98
N GLU A 142 -35.72 4.69 -24.07
CA GLU A 142 -36.88 4.55 -24.95
C GLU A 142 -36.78 5.50 -26.14
N LEU A 143 -37.09 5.00 -27.34
CA LEU A 143 -37.21 5.78 -28.57
C LEU A 143 -38.64 5.62 -29.13
N TYR A 144 -39.22 6.73 -29.57
CA TYR A 144 -40.61 6.80 -29.98
C TYR A 144 -40.79 7.08 -31.47
N ASN A 145 -41.92 6.58 -32.02
CA ASN A 145 -42.48 6.92 -33.33
C ASN A 145 -41.72 6.39 -34.56
N ILE A 146 -40.82 5.42 -34.35
CA ILE A 146 -40.20 4.67 -35.45
C ILE A 146 -41.24 3.79 -36.17
N HIS A 147 -42.21 3.20 -35.44
CA HIS A 147 -43.28 2.43 -36.09
C HIS A 147 -44.19 3.36 -36.89
N GLN A 148 -44.59 4.51 -36.33
CA GLN A 148 -45.40 5.50 -37.03
C GLN A 148 -44.74 5.95 -38.36
N GLU A 149 -43.44 6.24 -38.36
CA GLU A 149 -42.76 6.65 -39.60
C GLU A 149 -42.77 5.53 -40.64
N VAL A 150 -42.51 4.30 -40.24
CA VAL A 150 -42.37 3.17 -41.17
C VAL A 150 -43.72 2.64 -41.66
N PHE A 151 -44.69 2.47 -40.75
CA PHE A 151 -45.97 1.83 -41.05
C PHE A 151 -47.05 2.83 -41.46
N ASP A 152 -47.12 4.00 -40.82
CA ASP A 152 -48.20 4.97 -41.08
C ASP A 152 -47.82 5.97 -42.17
N ASN A 153 -46.58 6.47 -42.16
CA ASN A 153 -46.09 7.43 -43.15
C ASN A 153 -45.49 6.75 -44.40
N GLY A 154 -45.24 5.44 -44.35
CA GLY A 154 -44.58 4.69 -45.42
C GLY A 154 -43.12 5.11 -45.64
N GLY A 155 -42.49 5.70 -44.61
CA GLY A 155 -41.11 6.12 -44.60
C GLY A 155 -40.16 4.92 -44.54
N ASN A 156 -39.00 5.05 -45.18
CA ASN A 156 -37.92 4.05 -45.12
C ASN A 156 -36.65 4.60 -44.47
N ASP A 157 -36.71 5.85 -43.98
CA ASP A 157 -35.60 6.57 -43.37
C ASP A 157 -35.96 6.86 -41.91
N VAL A 158 -35.22 6.24 -41.01
CA VAL A 158 -35.33 6.48 -39.56
C VAL A 158 -34.04 7.06 -38.97
N HIS A 159 -33.17 7.62 -39.82
CA HIS A 159 -31.85 8.13 -39.40
C HIS A 159 -31.96 9.18 -38.30
N GLY A 160 -32.98 10.04 -38.36
CA GLY A 160 -33.24 11.07 -37.33
C GLY A 160 -33.44 10.53 -35.90
N ALA A 161 -33.83 9.26 -35.74
CA ALA A 161 -33.88 8.63 -34.41
C ALA A 161 -32.48 8.47 -33.78
N GLY A 162 -31.41 8.53 -34.57
CA GLY A 162 -30.03 8.50 -34.08
C GLY A 162 -29.64 9.76 -33.31
N GLY A 163 -30.13 10.93 -33.71
CA GLY A 163 -29.94 12.19 -32.96
C GLY A 163 -30.67 12.14 -31.62
N VAL A 164 -31.89 11.59 -31.61
CA VAL A 164 -32.67 11.35 -30.38
C VAL A 164 -31.95 10.35 -29.46
N LEU A 165 -31.37 9.28 -30.00
CA LEU A 165 -30.56 8.35 -29.20
C LEU A 165 -29.40 9.07 -28.50
N ASN A 166 -28.68 9.92 -29.22
CA ASN A 166 -27.58 10.72 -28.65
C ASN A 166 -28.08 11.66 -27.55
N HIS A 167 -29.25 12.28 -27.73
CA HIS A 167 -29.91 13.13 -26.73
C HIS A 167 -30.20 12.38 -25.43
N GLU A 168 -30.88 11.23 -25.52
CA GLU A 168 -31.24 10.43 -24.34
C GLU A 168 -30.02 9.81 -23.66
N PHE A 169 -29.01 9.43 -24.45
CA PHE A 169 -27.73 9.00 -23.92
C PHE A 169 -26.98 10.14 -23.22
N GLY A 170 -27.10 11.38 -23.71
CA GLY A 170 -26.62 12.56 -23.02
C GLY A 170 -27.26 12.72 -21.64
N HIS A 171 -28.58 12.53 -21.51
CA HIS A 171 -29.25 12.51 -20.22
C HIS A 171 -28.77 11.39 -19.30
N LEU A 172 -28.51 10.19 -19.84
CA LEU A 172 -27.91 9.08 -19.09
C LEU A 172 -26.55 9.47 -18.51
N CYS A 173 -25.76 10.23 -19.26
CA CYS A 173 -24.48 10.78 -18.84
C CYS A 173 -24.57 12.07 -18.00
N GLY A 174 -25.77 12.48 -17.60
CA GLY A 174 -25.99 13.62 -16.69
C GLY A 174 -26.18 14.98 -17.38
N LEU A 175 -26.25 15.04 -18.71
CA LEU A 175 -26.49 16.30 -19.41
C LEU A 175 -27.92 16.82 -19.23
N CYS A 176 -28.05 18.15 -19.14
CA CYS A 176 -29.33 18.83 -19.23
C CYS A 176 -29.64 19.24 -20.66
N HIS A 177 -30.92 19.55 -20.93
CA HIS A 177 -31.29 20.24 -22.15
C HIS A 177 -30.44 21.50 -22.35
N ALA A 178 -30.02 21.76 -23.59
CA ALA A 178 -29.11 22.85 -23.95
C ALA A 178 -29.61 24.22 -23.46
N TYR A 179 -30.92 24.44 -23.52
CA TYR A 179 -31.61 25.67 -23.12
C TYR A 179 -32.06 25.70 -21.64
N SER A 180 -31.66 24.72 -20.83
CA SER A 180 -32.03 24.67 -19.40
C SER A 180 -31.32 25.77 -18.62
N ALA A 181 -32.02 26.41 -17.68
CA ALA A 181 -31.40 27.34 -16.73
C ALA A 181 -30.47 26.64 -15.72
N GLN A 182 -30.52 25.31 -15.63
CA GLN A 182 -29.59 24.48 -14.86
C GLN A 182 -28.43 23.93 -15.71
N ASN A 183 -28.40 24.28 -17.01
CA ASN A 183 -27.25 23.99 -17.84
C ASN A 183 -26.11 24.95 -17.49
N ASP A 184 -25.06 24.42 -16.92
CA ASP A 184 -23.83 25.08 -16.47
C ASP A 184 -22.63 24.77 -17.39
N CYS A 185 -22.86 24.18 -18.57
CA CYS A 185 -21.85 23.99 -19.61
C CYS A 185 -21.21 25.34 -20.01
N PRO A 186 -19.90 25.56 -19.77
CA PRO A 186 -19.27 26.88 -19.84
C PRO A 186 -19.06 27.43 -21.27
N ASP A 187 -19.13 26.56 -22.28
CA ASP A 187 -18.92 26.87 -23.70
C ASP A 187 -20.24 26.89 -24.50
N MET A 188 -21.36 27.05 -23.79
CA MET A 188 -22.70 27.11 -24.33
C MET A 188 -23.45 28.34 -23.83
N ASP A 189 -24.30 28.93 -24.67
CA ASP A 189 -25.28 29.94 -24.26
C ASP A 189 -26.70 29.33 -24.29
N PRO A 190 -27.27 28.94 -23.13
CA PRO A 190 -28.62 28.39 -23.07
C PRO A 190 -29.69 29.30 -23.68
N SER A 191 -29.50 30.62 -23.67
CA SER A 191 -30.46 31.57 -24.26
C SER A 191 -30.38 31.59 -25.79
N ALA A 192 -29.17 31.51 -26.34
CA ALA A 192 -28.96 31.36 -27.79
C ALA A 192 -29.46 29.99 -28.29
N GLU A 193 -29.21 28.92 -27.54
CA GLU A 193 -29.69 27.57 -27.84
C GLU A 193 -31.23 27.44 -27.78
N CYS A 194 -31.90 28.34 -27.06
CA CYS A 194 -33.36 28.50 -27.03
C CYS A 194 -33.89 29.37 -28.19
N GLY A 195 -33.01 29.93 -29.03
CA GLY A 195 -33.34 30.72 -30.22
C GLY A 195 -33.17 32.23 -30.11
N GLY A 196 -32.68 32.75 -28.97
CA GLY A 196 -32.40 34.17 -28.75
C GLY A 196 -33.65 35.08 -28.72
N SER A 197 -33.54 36.30 -28.19
CA SER A 197 -34.70 37.20 -28.02
C SER A 197 -35.32 37.57 -29.38
N SER A 198 -36.52 37.06 -29.67
CA SER A 198 -37.21 37.44 -30.90
C SER A 198 -37.70 38.90 -30.78
N SER A 199 -37.23 39.77 -31.69
CA SER A 199 -37.67 41.17 -31.76
C SER A 199 -39.01 41.35 -32.47
N SER A 200 -39.68 40.27 -32.88
CA SER A 200 -41.05 40.34 -33.39
C SER A 200 -41.76 38.99 -33.27
N THR A 201 -42.93 39.02 -32.62
CA THR A 201 -43.95 37.95 -32.55
C THR A 201 -43.65 36.71 -31.69
N CYS A 202 -43.63 36.87 -30.36
CA CYS A 202 -44.06 35.80 -29.43
C CYS A 202 -45.40 36.22 -28.79
N ASN A 203 -46.52 35.63 -29.23
CA ASN A 203 -47.87 35.85 -28.67
C ASN A 203 -48.23 34.76 -27.65
N GLY A 204 -47.33 34.47 -26.71
CA GLY A 204 -47.61 33.70 -25.50
C GLY A 204 -47.92 34.66 -24.35
N ALA A 205 -49.05 34.49 -23.67
CA ALA A 205 -49.63 35.47 -22.74
C ALA A 205 -48.85 35.74 -21.43
N ASN A 206 -47.57 35.40 -21.30
CA ASN A 206 -46.78 35.58 -20.07
C ASN A 206 -45.28 35.86 -20.32
N CYS A 207 -44.92 36.71 -21.28
CA CYS A 207 -43.58 37.30 -21.28
C CYS A 207 -43.55 38.55 -20.40
N PRO A 208 -42.80 38.57 -19.29
CA PRO A 208 -42.63 39.79 -18.52
C PRO A 208 -41.80 40.75 -19.36
N THR A 209 -42.47 41.77 -19.89
CA THR A 209 -41.80 42.94 -20.46
C THR A 209 -40.86 43.53 -19.41
N GLY A 210 -39.55 43.36 -19.61
CA GLY A 210 -38.51 44.01 -18.80
C GLY A 210 -37.97 43.22 -17.60
N SER A 211 -38.18 41.90 -17.48
CA SER A 211 -37.51 41.09 -16.45
C SER A 211 -36.20 40.50 -16.99
N THR A 212 -35.06 40.99 -16.50
CA THR A 212 -33.73 40.37 -16.67
C THR A 212 -33.54 39.11 -15.83
N THR A 213 -34.57 38.66 -15.13
CA THR A 213 -34.55 37.43 -14.33
C THR A 213 -35.27 36.33 -15.09
N LEU A 214 -34.47 35.41 -15.66
CA LEU A 214 -34.90 34.05 -16.07
C LEU A 214 -35.71 33.44 -14.93
N GLY A 215 -36.95 33.02 -15.20
CA GLY A 215 -37.71 32.22 -14.26
C GLY A 215 -36.98 30.90 -14.03
N VAL A 216 -36.33 30.76 -12.89
CA VAL A 216 -35.59 29.55 -12.50
C VAL A 216 -36.58 28.42 -12.30
N HIS A 217 -36.68 27.50 -13.28
CA HIS A 217 -37.38 26.24 -13.08
C HIS A 217 -36.38 25.20 -12.53
N PRO A 218 -36.73 24.45 -11.47
CA PRO A 218 -35.74 23.72 -10.66
C PRO A 218 -35.35 22.33 -11.17
N SER A 219 -35.56 21.98 -12.45
CA SER A 219 -35.26 20.62 -12.93
C SER A 219 -34.62 20.54 -14.32
N CYS A 220 -33.45 19.92 -14.38
CA CYS A 220 -32.80 19.39 -15.57
C CYS A 220 -33.78 18.48 -16.34
N GLY A 221 -34.13 18.87 -17.56
CA GLY A 221 -35.11 18.17 -18.40
C GLY A 221 -36.47 18.88 -18.55
N SER A 222 -36.76 19.96 -17.82
CA SER A 222 -37.99 20.74 -18.08
C SER A 222 -37.89 21.61 -19.34
N SER A 223 -38.96 21.65 -20.13
CA SER A 223 -39.12 22.41 -21.37
C SER A 223 -39.39 23.92 -21.13
N SER A 224 -38.58 24.59 -20.33
CA SER A 224 -38.82 25.99 -19.91
C SER A 224 -38.59 27.05 -21.00
N CYS A 225 -38.26 26.66 -22.23
CA CYS A 225 -38.18 27.59 -23.37
C CYS A 225 -39.58 28.09 -23.82
N PHE A 226 -40.68 27.51 -23.30
CA PHE A 226 -42.08 27.76 -23.73
C PHE A 226 -42.70 29.14 -23.39
N GLY A 227 -41.92 30.09 -22.87
CA GLY A 227 -42.43 31.42 -22.51
C GLY A 227 -42.24 32.49 -23.58
N CYS A 228 -41.00 32.67 -24.07
CA CYS A 228 -40.57 33.93 -24.71
C CYS A 228 -39.61 33.82 -25.89
N TYR A 229 -39.23 32.61 -26.29
CA TYR A 229 -38.25 32.37 -27.34
C TYR A 229 -38.85 31.37 -28.34
N CYS A 230 -39.07 31.83 -29.57
CA CYS A 230 -40.01 31.21 -30.51
C CYS A 230 -39.35 30.37 -31.61
N THR A 231 -38.07 30.00 -31.50
CA THR A 231 -37.37 29.18 -32.51
C THR A 231 -36.61 28.01 -31.88
N LEU A 232 -37.35 27.10 -31.24
CA LEU A 232 -36.82 25.81 -30.72
C LEU A 232 -36.03 25.00 -31.78
N SER A 233 -36.24 25.29 -33.07
CA SER A 233 -35.60 24.62 -34.20
C SER A 233 -34.28 25.26 -34.66
N SER A 234 -33.78 26.33 -34.01
CA SER A 234 -32.55 27.01 -34.46
C SER A 234 -31.27 26.41 -33.89
N SER A 235 -31.36 25.56 -32.87
CA SER A 235 -30.21 24.85 -32.31
C SER A 235 -29.96 23.55 -33.07
N ASN A 236 -28.70 23.17 -33.21
CA ASN A 236 -28.30 21.83 -33.65
C ASN A 236 -27.71 20.98 -32.51
N ASN A 237 -27.72 21.45 -31.25
CA ASN A 237 -27.12 20.72 -30.13
C ASN A 237 -27.84 19.38 -29.86
N PHE A 238 -27.12 18.31 -29.51
CA PHE A 238 -27.67 17.02 -29.09
C PHE A 238 -28.74 17.19 -28.03
N MET A 239 -28.51 18.06 -27.05
CA MET A 239 -29.42 18.30 -25.94
C MET A 239 -30.51 19.35 -26.23
N SER A 240 -30.67 19.79 -27.48
CA SER A 240 -31.74 20.69 -27.91
C SER A 240 -32.98 19.93 -28.40
N LEU A 241 -34.03 20.67 -28.79
CA LEU A 241 -35.18 20.15 -29.53
C LEU A 241 -35.13 20.52 -31.03
N GLY A 242 -33.96 20.92 -31.53
CA GLY A 242 -33.72 21.25 -32.93
C GLY A 242 -33.25 20.04 -33.73
N THR A 243 -32.13 20.15 -34.47
CA THR A 243 -31.66 19.03 -35.33
C THR A 243 -30.95 17.90 -34.56
N GLN A 244 -30.42 18.18 -33.35
CA GLN A 244 -29.72 17.20 -32.49
C GLN A 244 -28.51 16.53 -33.16
N GLU A 245 -27.67 17.33 -33.81
CA GLU A 245 -26.54 16.85 -34.62
C GLU A 245 -25.16 17.22 -34.06
N ALA A 246 -25.06 18.23 -33.21
CA ALA A 246 -23.78 18.76 -32.71
C ALA A 246 -23.62 18.61 -31.19
N ILE A 247 -22.38 18.52 -30.73
CA ILE A 247 -22.03 18.47 -29.31
C ILE A 247 -20.90 19.47 -29.03
N VAL A 248 -20.98 20.20 -27.91
CA VAL A 248 -19.90 21.11 -27.49
C VAL A 248 -18.88 20.38 -26.62
N ARG A 249 -17.70 20.97 -26.44
CA ARG A 249 -16.59 20.32 -25.72
C ARG A 249 -16.95 19.96 -24.28
N SER A 250 -17.66 20.82 -23.56
CA SER A 250 -18.11 20.50 -22.19
C SER A 250 -19.08 19.35 -22.12
N GLN A 251 -20.00 19.24 -23.08
CA GLN A 251 -20.91 18.11 -23.15
C GLN A 251 -20.18 16.81 -23.49
N TRP A 252 -19.23 16.86 -24.43
CA TRP A 252 -18.39 15.71 -24.73
C TRP A 252 -17.57 15.28 -23.50
N ALA A 253 -16.93 16.22 -22.80
CA ALA A 253 -16.14 15.95 -21.61
C ALA A 253 -17.00 15.33 -20.49
N GLN A 254 -18.25 15.80 -20.33
CA GLN A 254 -19.24 15.20 -19.44
C GLN A 254 -19.55 13.76 -19.85
N MET A 255 -19.87 13.52 -21.12
CA MET A 255 -20.26 12.19 -21.61
C MET A 255 -19.11 11.19 -21.56
N TYR A 256 -17.97 11.52 -22.14
CA TYR A 256 -16.80 10.65 -22.18
C TYR A 256 -16.24 10.42 -20.77
N GLY A 257 -16.15 11.48 -19.95
CA GLY A 257 -15.70 11.37 -18.57
C GLY A 257 -16.62 10.52 -17.70
N PHE A 258 -17.94 10.67 -17.85
CA PHE A 258 -18.93 9.83 -17.17
C PHE A 258 -18.76 8.36 -17.54
N ILE A 259 -18.62 8.05 -18.83
CA ILE A 259 -18.41 6.69 -19.34
C ILE A 259 -17.16 6.06 -18.72
N VAL A 260 -16.03 6.77 -18.78
CA VAL A 260 -14.73 6.27 -18.30
C VAL A 260 -14.72 6.07 -16.78
N LYS A 261 -15.27 7.02 -16.02
CA LYS A 261 -15.26 6.96 -14.55
C LYS A 261 -16.30 5.99 -13.99
N THR A 262 -17.49 5.94 -14.59
CA THR A 262 -18.59 5.09 -14.11
C THR A 262 -18.39 3.63 -14.51
N LYS A 263 -17.60 3.37 -15.57
CA LYS A 263 -17.34 2.01 -16.09
C LYS A 263 -18.65 1.23 -16.31
N LEU A 264 -19.59 1.83 -17.04
CA LEU A 264 -20.89 1.19 -17.34
C LEU A 264 -20.67 -0.21 -17.91
N ASN A 265 -21.43 -1.21 -17.43
CA ASN A 265 -21.29 -2.59 -17.91
C ASN A 265 -21.49 -2.72 -19.43
N SER A 266 -22.31 -1.84 -20.00
CA SER A 266 -22.57 -1.75 -21.45
C SER A 266 -21.45 -1.13 -22.25
N VAL A 267 -20.34 -0.72 -21.64
CA VAL A 267 -19.22 -0.07 -22.32
C VAL A 267 -18.04 -1.04 -22.38
N ARG A 268 -17.51 -1.23 -23.59
CA ARG A 268 -16.22 -1.88 -23.83
C ARG A 268 -15.21 -0.86 -24.34
N PHE A 269 -13.97 -1.04 -23.95
CA PHE A 269 -12.81 -0.39 -24.57
C PHE A 269 -12.15 -1.43 -25.47
N ASP A 270 -11.94 -1.13 -26.76
CA ASP A 270 -11.33 -2.08 -27.70
C ASP A 270 -9.94 -2.53 -27.19
N ASP A 271 -9.83 -3.83 -26.85
CA ASP A 271 -8.65 -4.69 -26.60
C ASP A 271 -7.42 -4.10 -25.87
N SER A 272 -7.62 -3.37 -24.78
CA SER A 272 -6.52 -2.81 -23.96
C SER A 272 -5.75 -3.79 -23.03
N CYS A 273 -5.94 -5.10 -23.20
CA CYS A 273 -5.18 -6.15 -22.51
C CYS A 273 -4.28 -7.00 -23.45
N GLU A 274 -4.42 -6.81 -24.76
CA GLU A 274 -3.43 -7.34 -25.69
C GLU A 274 -2.08 -6.65 -25.47
N ASP A 275 -0.99 -7.38 -25.72
CA ASP A 275 0.33 -6.80 -25.59
C ASP A 275 0.46 -5.66 -26.61
N PRO A 276 0.57 -4.40 -26.17
CA PRO A 276 0.52 -3.30 -27.12
C PRO A 276 1.77 -3.35 -28.01
N PRO A 277 1.68 -2.85 -29.26
CA PRO A 277 2.82 -2.83 -30.16
C PRO A 277 4.02 -2.14 -29.51
N SER A 278 5.23 -2.66 -29.76
CA SER A 278 6.48 -2.10 -29.22
C SER A 278 6.75 -0.72 -29.83
N LEU A 279 6.24 0.32 -29.18
CA LEU A 279 6.42 1.71 -29.56
C LEU A 279 7.59 2.33 -28.77
N PRO A 280 8.33 3.28 -29.37
CA PRO A 280 9.33 4.04 -28.63
C PRO A 280 8.68 4.79 -27.47
N ALA A 281 9.40 4.96 -26.36
CA ALA A 281 8.90 5.69 -25.21
C ALA A 281 8.51 7.13 -25.59
N LEU A 282 7.44 7.65 -24.98
CA LEU A 282 7.13 9.07 -24.99
C LEU A 282 8.16 9.79 -24.12
N GLU A 283 9.01 10.57 -24.76
CA GLU A 283 10.10 11.27 -24.09
C GLU A 283 9.66 12.65 -23.59
N ILE A 284 9.87 12.92 -22.30
CA ILE A 284 9.85 14.28 -21.74
C ILE A 284 11.28 14.83 -21.86
N PRO A 285 11.53 15.84 -22.72
CA PRO A 285 12.88 16.25 -23.07
C PRO A 285 13.67 16.81 -21.87
N ALA A 286 14.99 16.61 -21.88
CA ALA A 286 15.87 17.07 -20.81
C ALA A 286 15.74 18.58 -20.57
N ASN A 287 15.79 18.99 -19.29
CA ASN A 287 15.70 20.40 -18.86
C ASN A 287 14.42 21.13 -19.29
N THR A 288 13.32 20.40 -19.44
CA THR A 288 12.00 20.98 -19.73
C THR A 288 11.03 20.76 -18.56
N ILE A 289 10.05 21.65 -18.43
CA ILE A 289 8.89 21.42 -17.56
C ILE A 289 7.71 21.15 -18.49
N VAL A 290 7.09 19.99 -18.34
CA VAL A 290 5.90 19.59 -19.10
C VAL A 290 4.77 19.35 -18.12
N GLU A 291 3.59 19.89 -18.44
CA GLU A 291 2.40 19.77 -17.60
C GLU A 291 1.30 19.03 -18.35
N TRP A 292 0.71 18.03 -17.70
CA TRP A 292 -0.46 17.31 -18.17
C TRP A 292 -1.66 17.73 -17.34
N ASN A 293 -2.38 18.70 -17.89
CA ASN A 293 -3.60 19.27 -17.31
C ASN A 293 -4.87 18.53 -17.74
N GLY A 294 -4.77 17.63 -18.72
CA GLY A 294 -5.87 16.81 -19.22
C GLY A 294 -5.57 15.32 -19.18
N VAL A 295 -6.58 14.51 -19.45
CA VAL A 295 -6.48 13.04 -19.40
C VAL A 295 -5.49 12.54 -20.46
N LYS A 296 -4.67 11.53 -20.10
CA LYS A 296 -3.75 10.87 -21.04
C LYS A 296 -3.99 9.37 -21.08
N TYR A 297 -3.94 8.81 -22.29
CA TYR A 297 -3.94 7.37 -22.53
C TYR A 297 -2.63 6.99 -23.20
N LEU A 298 -1.87 6.09 -22.57
CA LEU A 298 -0.50 5.78 -22.94
C LEU A 298 -0.32 4.30 -23.26
N ASP A 299 -0.18 4.02 -24.56
CA ASP A 299 0.08 2.70 -25.15
C ASP A 299 1.57 2.30 -25.14
N ARG A 300 2.42 3.18 -24.62
CA ARG A 300 3.89 3.12 -24.63
C ARG A 300 4.46 3.57 -23.29
N HIS A 301 5.74 3.30 -23.07
CA HIS A 301 6.44 3.81 -21.88
C HIS A 301 6.53 5.34 -21.91
N VAL A 302 6.65 5.96 -20.74
CA VAL A 302 7.03 7.37 -20.61
C VAL A 302 8.43 7.42 -20.05
N GLU A 303 9.29 8.24 -20.64
CA GLU A 303 10.65 8.42 -20.15
C GLU A 303 10.92 9.91 -19.88
N ILE A 304 11.17 10.23 -18.61
CA ILE A 304 11.47 11.58 -18.17
C ILE A 304 13.00 11.72 -18.12
N ARG A 305 13.55 12.57 -18.99
CA ARG A 305 15.00 12.75 -19.10
C ARG A 305 15.55 13.59 -17.96
N SER A 306 16.85 13.45 -17.71
CA SER A 306 17.57 14.19 -16.67
C SER A 306 17.31 15.71 -16.75
N GLY A 307 17.10 16.34 -15.59
CA GLY A 307 16.79 17.77 -15.46
C GLY A 307 15.36 18.15 -15.85
N ALA A 308 14.56 17.23 -16.41
CA ALA A 308 13.18 17.48 -16.76
C ALA A 308 12.23 17.30 -15.57
N ILE A 309 11.09 17.99 -15.62
CA ILE A 309 9.97 17.84 -14.69
C ILE A 309 8.72 17.50 -15.50
N LEU A 310 8.08 16.39 -15.16
CA LEU A 310 6.72 16.11 -15.61
C LEU A 310 5.76 16.36 -14.46
N LYS A 311 4.77 17.24 -14.65
CA LYS A 311 3.67 17.45 -13.72
C LYS A 311 2.38 16.84 -14.26
N ILE A 312 1.72 16.05 -13.44
CA ILE A 312 0.45 15.39 -13.76
C ILE A 312 -0.60 15.92 -12.80
N HIS A 313 -1.61 16.60 -13.35
CA HIS A 313 -2.74 17.13 -12.56
C HIS A 313 -4.01 16.27 -12.71
N CYS A 314 -3.97 15.26 -13.58
CA CYS A 314 -5.14 14.57 -14.10
C CYS A 314 -4.91 13.07 -14.30
N ASP A 315 -5.98 12.37 -14.69
CA ASP A 315 -5.97 10.91 -14.85
C ASP A 315 -5.07 10.48 -16.03
N VAL A 316 -4.18 9.54 -15.74
CA VAL A 316 -3.30 8.89 -16.72
C VAL A 316 -3.59 7.40 -16.74
N TYR A 317 -4.01 6.91 -17.91
CA TYR A 317 -4.32 5.51 -18.14
C TYR A 317 -3.18 4.83 -18.89
N MET A 318 -2.57 3.85 -18.25
CA MET A 318 -1.40 3.11 -18.74
C MET A 318 -1.83 1.75 -19.30
N ALA A 319 -1.40 1.43 -20.51
CA ALA A 319 -1.64 0.12 -21.08
C ALA A 319 -0.85 -0.98 -20.33
N LYS A 320 -1.27 -2.24 -20.50
CA LYS A 320 -0.63 -3.41 -19.89
C LYS A 320 0.89 -3.40 -20.08
N GLY A 321 1.64 -3.62 -19.00
CA GLY A 321 3.11 -3.68 -19.02
C GLY A 321 3.82 -2.36 -19.35
N ARG A 322 3.10 -1.23 -19.39
CA ARG A 322 3.71 0.10 -19.58
C ARG A 322 4.10 0.73 -18.25
N ARG A 323 5.10 1.60 -18.29
CA ARG A 323 5.75 2.19 -17.11
C ARG A 323 6.17 3.61 -17.38
N ILE A 324 6.34 4.36 -16.31
CA ILE A 324 6.98 5.67 -16.32
C ILE A 324 8.40 5.50 -15.76
N ILE A 325 9.40 5.93 -16.51
CA ILE A 325 10.82 5.87 -16.12
C ILE A 325 11.26 7.28 -15.77
N VAL A 326 11.62 7.48 -14.51
CA VAL A 326 12.17 8.75 -14.01
C VAL A 326 13.68 8.59 -13.94
N ASN A 327 14.40 9.23 -14.86
CA ASN A 327 15.86 9.16 -14.88
C ASN A 327 16.50 9.96 -13.74
N ARG A 328 17.80 9.75 -13.52
CA ARG A 328 18.60 10.54 -12.58
C ARG A 328 18.46 12.04 -12.83
N GLY A 329 18.30 12.80 -11.75
CA GLY A 329 18.09 14.25 -11.78
C GLY A 329 16.78 14.69 -12.45
N ALA A 330 15.88 13.77 -12.80
CA ALA A 330 14.54 14.07 -13.31
C ALA A 330 13.51 14.05 -12.17
N ARG A 331 12.37 14.69 -12.39
CA ARG A 331 11.30 14.81 -11.39
C ARG A 331 9.94 14.47 -11.99
N LEU A 332 9.17 13.65 -11.29
CA LEU A 332 7.77 13.36 -11.58
C LEU A 332 6.92 13.87 -10.42
N PHE A 333 6.04 14.83 -10.70
CA PHE A 333 5.10 15.38 -9.73
C PHE A 333 3.68 14.96 -10.13
N VAL A 334 2.99 14.23 -9.26
CA VAL A 334 1.57 13.90 -9.43
C VAL A 334 0.79 14.69 -8.38
N LEU A 335 0.07 15.71 -8.84
CA LEU A 335 -0.50 16.78 -8.02
C LEU A 335 -2.02 16.77 -8.18
N GLY A 336 -2.72 15.97 -7.38
CA GLY A 336 -4.17 15.76 -7.46
C GLY A 336 -4.63 14.74 -8.52
N GLY A 337 -3.72 14.28 -9.38
CA GLY A 337 -4.03 13.34 -10.47
C GLY A 337 -3.99 11.87 -10.06
N SER A 338 -4.47 11.00 -10.95
CA SER A 338 -4.36 9.54 -10.79
C SER A 338 -3.54 8.90 -11.90
N ILE A 339 -2.86 7.80 -11.60
CA ILE A 339 -2.24 6.94 -12.61
C ILE A 339 -2.73 5.51 -12.38
N THR A 340 -3.37 4.95 -13.40
CA THR A 340 -4.02 3.64 -13.31
C THR A 340 -3.87 2.84 -14.61
N SER A 341 -4.19 1.56 -14.56
CA SER A 341 -4.36 0.74 -15.77
C SER A 341 -5.52 1.23 -16.65
N MET A 342 -5.40 1.06 -17.97
CA MET A 342 -6.48 1.33 -18.92
C MET A 342 -7.72 0.45 -18.70
N THR A 343 -7.54 -0.81 -18.29
CA THR A 343 -8.63 -1.78 -18.10
C THR A 343 -8.73 -2.29 -16.69
N ASN A 344 -9.84 -2.97 -16.42
CA ASN A 344 -10.02 -3.73 -15.19
C ASN A 344 -9.29 -5.06 -15.09
N GLU A 345 -8.72 -5.54 -16.18
CA GLU A 345 -8.27 -6.92 -16.28
C GLU A 345 -6.74 -7.02 -16.28
N CYS A 346 -6.04 -5.92 -16.55
CA CYS A 346 -4.58 -5.90 -16.68
C CYS A 346 -3.94 -4.80 -15.86
N LEU A 347 -2.71 -5.06 -15.41
CA LEU A 347 -1.88 -4.11 -14.68
C LEU A 347 -0.88 -3.41 -15.59
N TRP A 348 -0.56 -2.16 -15.25
CA TRP A 348 0.63 -1.49 -15.75
C TRP A 348 1.82 -1.81 -14.84
N ASP A 349 3.05 -1.56 -15.30
CA ASP A 349 4.27 -1.97 -14.58
C ASP A 349 4.63 -1.04 -13.40
N GLY A 350 4.04 0.16 -13.34
CA GLY A 350 4.34 1.17 -12.33
C GLY A 350 5.40 2.19 -12.74
N ILE A 351 5.93 2.90 -11.74
CA ILE A 351 7.01 3.89 -11.89
C ILE A 351 8.35 3.24 -11.56
N ILE A 352 9.32 3.38 -12.46
CA ILE A 352 10.71 3.01 -12.27
C ILE A 352 11.51 4.27 -11.95
N LEU A 353 12.10 4.32 -10.75
CA LEU A 353 12.75 5.51 -10.23
C LEU A 353 14.27 5.29 -10.13
N HIS A 354 15.00 5.85 -11.09
CA HIS A 354 16.46 5.77 -11.11
C HIS A 354 17.07 6.71 -10.06
N GLY A 355 17.81 6.15 -9.12
CA GLY A 355 18.59 6.85 -8.12
C GLY A 355 20.09 6.92 -8.45
N ASN A 356 20.87 7.36 -7.46
CA ASN A 356 22.32 7.22 -7.45
C ASN A 356 22.79 6.72 -6.08
N ALA A 357 23.22 5.45 -6.01
CA ALA A 357 23.56 4.80 -4.76
C ALA A 357 24.79 5.40 -4.03
N SER A 358 25.57 6.24 -4.72
CA SER A 358 26.79 6.88 -4.18
C SER A 358 26.61 8.37 -3.84
N LEU A 359 25.44 8.97 -4.11
CA LEU A 359 25.17 10.38 -3.81
C LEU A 359 24.00 10.50 -2.85
N TYR A 360 24.07 11.47 -1.93
CA TYR A 360 22.94 11.83 -1.07
C TYR A 360 21.75 12.26 -1.93
N GLN A 361 20.56 11.78 -1.56
CA GLN A 361 19.31 12.30 -2.09
C GLN A 361 19.21 13.81 -1.82
N PRO A 362 18.58 14.59 -2.73
CA PRO A 362 18.29 15.99 -2.47
C PRO A 362 17.44 16.14 -1.20
N ASP A 363 17.51 17.31 -0.56
CA ASP A 363 16.56 17.63 0.52
C ASP A 363 15.12 17.59 -0.02
N PRO A 364 14.14 17.02 0.70
CA PRO A 364 12.78 16.94 0.19
C PRO A 364 12.12 18.29 -0.11
N VAL A 365 12.50 19.37 0.58
CA VAL A 365 12.01 20.73 0.28
C VAL A 365 12.53 21.18 -1.09
N ASP A 366 13.83 21.04 -1.30
CA ASP A 366 14.50 21.37 -2.57
C ASP A 366 14.01 20.49 -3.72
N ALA A 367 13.75 19.21 -3.45
CA ALA A 367 13.27 18.26 -4.44
C ALA A 367 11.89 18.62 -5.00
N LYS A 368 11.04 19.24 -4.16
CA LYS A 368 9.68 19.72 -4.50
C LYS A 368 9.67 21.10 -5.18
N ASP A 369 10.70 21.93 -4.99
CA ASP A 369 10.79 23.24 -5.64
C ASP A 369 11.28 23.12 -7.09
N GLU A 370 10.40 23.37 -8.05
CA GLU A 370 10.72 23.34 -9.48
C GLU A 370 11.88 24.26 -9.90
N ASN A 371 12.11 25.34 -9.15
CA ASN A 371 13.17 26.31 -9.43
C ASN A 371 14.54 25.86 -8.90
N THR A 372 14.57 24.89 -8.00
CA THR A 372 15.81 24.35 -7.46
C THR A 372 16.43 23.36 -8.43
N VAL A 373 17.69 23.60 -8.77
CA VAL A 373 18.48 22.72 -9.63
C VAL A 373 19.01 21.58 -8.77
N ILE A 374 18.48 20.38 -8.99
CA ILE A 374 19.06 19.15 -8.44
C ILE A 374 20.17 18.63 -9.36
N PRO A 375 21.17 17.88 -8.84
CA PRO A 375 22.24 17.34 -9.68
C PRO A 375 21.68 16.46 -10.79
N ALA A 376 22.15 16.64 -12.04
CA ALA A 376 21.71 15.85 -13.19
C ALA A 376 21.99 14.34 -13.04
N ASN A 377 23.05 13.98 -12.31
CA ASN A 377 23.38 12.60 -11.93
C ASN A 377 22.86 12.23 -10.52
N GLY A 378 22.09 13.11 -9.87
CA GLY A 378 21.48 12.85 -8.57
C GLY A 378 20.29 11.90 -8.68
N SER A 379 19.65 11.62 -7.55
CA SER A 379 18.46 10.78 -7.53
C SER A 379 17.34 11.39 -8.38
N GLY A 380 16.65 10.54 -9.15
CA GLY A 380 15.32 10.88 -9.64
C GLY A 380 14.35 11.03 -8.46
N VAL A 381 13.35 11.89 -8.64
CA VAL A 381 12.37 12.22 -7.60
C VAL A 381 10.96 11.90 -8.09
N VAL A 382 10.18 11.24 -7.24
CA VAL A 382 8.72 11.16 -7.37
C VAL A 382 8.11 11.89 -6.17
N TRP A 383 7.23 12.84 -6.46
CA TRP A 383 6.41 13.50 -5.46
C TRP A 383 4.93 13.29 -5.78
N LEU A 384 4.23 12.64 -4.87
CA LEU A 384 2.79 12.45 -4.90
C LEU A 384 2.16 13.37 -3.86
N ASN A 385 1.22 14.22 -4.29
CA ASN A 385 0.45 15.08 -3.40
C ASN A 385 -1.02 15.11 -3.81
N GLY A 386 -1.91 14.54 -2.98
CA GLY A 386 -3.32 14.38 -3.36
C GLY A 386 -3.55 13.37 -4.49
N ALA A 387 -2.61 12.46 -4.73
CA ALA A 387 -2.60 11.59 -5.90
C ALA A 387 -3.14 10.18 -5.60
N VAL A 388 -3.50 9.46 -6.66
CA VAL A 388 -3.85 8.02 -6.55
C VAL A 388 -3.02 7.23 -7.55
N LEU A 389 -2.23 6.26 -7.05
CA LEU A 389 -1.60 5.26 -7.91
C LEU A 389 -2.33 3.93 -7.73
N SER A 390 -2.88 3.41 -8.82
CA SER A 390 -3.69 2.19 -8.73
C SER A 390 -3.36 1.17 -9.80
N ARG A 391 -3.58 -0.11 -9.47
CA ARG A 391 -3.58 -1.23 -10.41
C ARG A 391 -2.26 -1.40 -11.17
N ALA A 392 -1.16 -1.15 -10.47
CA ALA A 392 0.18 -1.44 -10.93
C ALA A 392 0.66 -2.81 -10.43
N GLY A 393 1.62 -3.40 -11.14
CA GLY A 393 2.42 -4.51 -10.61
C GLY A 393 3.22 -4.09 -9.39
N THR A 394 4.03 -3.03 -9.49
CA THR A 394 4.62 -2.35 -8.34
C THR A 394 4.51 -0.86 -8.57
N ALA A 395 3.70 -0.13 -7.81
CA ALA A 395 3.35 1.25 -8.16
C ALA A 395 4.57 2.17 -8.24
N ILE A 396 5.52 2.03 -7.32
CA ILE A 396 6.84 2.67 -7.39
C ILE A 396 7.93 1.66 -7.06
N SER A 397 8.94 1.54 -7.91
CA SER A 397 10.13 0.72 -7.67
C SER A 397 11.39 1.53 -7.92
N THR A 398 12.33 1.50 -6.97
CA THR A 398 13.66 2.14 -7.12
C THR A 398 14.67 1.25 -7.86
N LYS A 399 14.19 0.28 -8.65
CA LYS A 399 15.03 -0.57 -9.50
C LYS A 399 15.49 0.13 -10.78
N ALA A 400 16.44 -0.48 -11.46
CA ALA A 400 16.86 -0.07 -12.81
C ALA A 400 16.52 -1.15 -13.83
N THR A 401 16.09 -0.75 -15.02
CA THR A 401 15.79 -1.67 -16.14
C THR A 401 16.94 -1.77 -17.15
N GLY A 402 17.07 -2.91 -17.85
CA GLY A 402 17.80 -2.97 -19.14
C GLY A 402 19.24 -3.50 -19.12
N GLY A 403 19.62 -4.37 -18.18
CA GLY A 403 20.93 -5.05 -18.21
C GLY A 403 22.16 -4.19 -17.93
N LEU A 404 21.96 -2.93 -17.52
CA LEU A 404 23.00 -2.11 -16.89
C LEU A 404 23.18 -2.59 -15.45
N SER A 405 24.41 -2.71 -14.97
CA SER A 405 24.74 -3.08 -13.59
C SER A 405 23.87 -2.28 -12.60
N THR A 406 22.83 -2.93 -12.08
CA THR A 406 21.59 -2.29 -11.60
C THR A 406 21.75 -1.51 -10.30
N HIS A 407 22.76 -1.85 -9.48
CA HIS A 407 22.99 -1.28 -8.16
C HIS A 407 23.30 0.22 -8.17
N ASP A 408 24.07 0.72 -9.13
CA ASP A 408 24.44 2.15 -9.17
C ASP A 408 23.21 3.05 -9.29
N TYR A 409 22.13 2.53 -9.86
CA TYR A 409 20.88 3.23 -10.14
C TYR A 409 19.85 3.11 -9.01
N PHE A 410 20.18 2.51 -7.87
CA PHE A 410 19.31 2.52 -6.68
C PHE A 410 19.35 3.87 -5.96
N GLY A 411 18.50 4.09 -4.96
CA GLY A 411 18.48 5.32 -4.16
C GLY A 411 17.61 6.45 -4.73
N GLY A 412 16.55 6.13 -5.47
CA GLY A 412 15.54 7.10 -5.90
C GLY A 412 14.82 7.74 -4.70
N LEU A 413 14.41 9.01 -4.81
CA LEU A 413 13.69 9.72 -3.73
C LEU A 413 12.18 9.68 -3.97
N VAL A 414 11.47 8.99 -3.08
CA VAL A 414 10.00 8.89 -3.06
C VAL A 414 9.44 9.78 -1.95
N ILE A 415 8.56 10.72 -2.31
CA ILE A 415 7.87 11.63 -1.39
C ILE A 415 6.37 11.46 -1.60
N VAL A 416 5.63 11.10 -0.56
CA VAL A 416 4.19 10.86 -0.65
C VAL A 416 3.45 11.60 0.46
N GLU A 417 2.52 12.47 0.05
CA GLU A 417 1.70 13.29 0.94
C GLU A 417 0.23 13.16 0.49
N ASN A 418 -0.70 12.84 1.40
CA ASN A 418 -2.14 12.82 1.12
C ASN A 418 -2.50 11.97 -0.13
N SER A 419 -1.86 10.82 -0.31
CA SER A 419 -1.96 10.05 -1.57
C SER A 419 -2.13 8.56 -1.33
N ASP A 420 -2.89 7.92 -2.21
CA ASP A 420 -3.36 6.54 -1.99
C ASP A 420 -2.77 5.56 -3.01
N PHE A 421 -2.54 4.33 -2.54
CA PHE A 421 -2.14 3.18 -3.34
C PHE A 421 -3.24 2.13 -3.32
N ILE A 422 -3.97 2.00 -4.44
CA ILE A 422 -5.19 1.19 -4.49
C ILE A 422 -5.07 0.05 -5.49
N GLY A 423 -5.27 -1.19 -5.03
CA GLY A 423 -5.34 -2.38 -5.90
C GLY A 423 -4.03 -2.70 -6.62
N ASN A 424 -2.88 -2.26 -6.10
CA ASN A 424 -1.56 -2.58 -6.64
C ASN A 424 -1.08 -3.94 -6.11
N LYS A 425 -0.41 -4.76 -6.94
CA LYS A 425 0.21 -6.00 -6.43
C LYS A 425 1.24 -5.69 -5.33
N ARG A 426 2.01 -4.61 -5.49
CA ARG A 426 2.84 -4.01 -4.45
C ARG A 426 2.78 -2.49 -4.50
N ALA A 427 2.66 -1.81 -3.37
CA ALA A 427 2.65 -0.34 -3.33
C ALA A 427 4.02 0.24 -3.68
N VAL A 428 5.05 -0.06 -2.87
CA VAL A 428 6.40 0.51 -3.09
C VAL A 428 7.50 -0.51 -2.81
N GLU A 429 8.54 -0.47 -3.63
CA GLU A 429 9.78 -1.24 -3.47
C GLU A 429 11.00 -0.31 -3.39
N PHE A 430 11.73 -0.41 -2.27
CA PHE A 430 13.03 0.21 -2.07
C PHE A 430 14.15 -0.82 -2.17
N LEU A 431 15.07 -0.60 -3.09
CA LEU A 431 16.32 -1.36 -3.22
C LEU A 431 17.47 -0.67 -2.50
N LYS A 432 18.53 -1.44 -2.22
CA LYS A 432 19.68 -1.05 -1.40
C LYS A 432 20.15 0.38 -1.63
N TYR A 433 20.21 1.15 -0.54
CA TYR A 433 20.74 2.50 -0.51
C TYR A 433 21.43 2.75 0.83
N SER A 434 22.78 2.71 0.82
CA SER A 434 23.59 2.73 2.04
C SER A 434 23.74 4.11 2.71
N LEU A 435 23.25 5.17 2.07
CA LEU A 435 23.22 6.53 2.63
C LEU A 435 21.85 6.78 3.29
N PRO A 436 21.74 7.77 4.19
CA PRO A 436 20.46 8.16 4.77
C PRO A 436 19.40 8.42 3.69
N ASN A 437 18.35 7.61 3.71
CA ASN A 437 17.20 7.71 2.82
C ASN A 437 16.23 8.76 3.39
N LYS A 438 15.85 9.71 2.56
CA LYS A 438 14.99 10.84 2.89
C LYS A 438 13.54 10.64 2.40
N SER A 439 13.21 9.43 1.96
CA SER A 439 11.86 9.08 1.55
C SER A 439 10.88 9.05 2.73
N TYR A 440 9.67 9.52 2.49
CA TYR A 440 8.61 9.49 3.48
C TYR A 440 7.19 9.38 2.91
N PHE A 441 6.29 8.96 3.78
CA PHE A 441 4.85 8.82 3.54
C PHE A 441 4.08 9.51 4.67
N VAL A 442 3.13 10.39 4.32
CA VAL A 442 2.30 11.14 5.25
C VAL A 442 0.86 11.10 4.78
N ASN A 443 -0.06 10.64 5.62
CA ASN A 443 -1.50 10.61 5.34
C ASN A 443 -1.83 9.82 4.06
N CYS A 444 -1.62 8.50 4.09
CA CYS A 444 -1.72 7.64 2.91
C CYS A 444 -2.59 6.39 3.19
N GLU A 445 -3.40 5.98 2.22
CA GLU A 445 -4.12 4.70 2.26
C GLU A 445 -3.49 3.67 1.31
N ILE A 446 -3.20 2.47 1.82
CA ILE A 446 -2.68 1.34 1.05
C ILE A 446 -3.64 0.17 1.21
N LYS A 447 -4.37 -0.17 0.15
CA LYS A 447 -5.47 -1.15 0.23
C LYS A 447 -5.76 -1.85 -1.10
N PRO A 448 -6.41 -3.03 -1.09
CA PRO A 448 -6.88 -3.68 -2.31
C PRO A 448 -8.03 -2.91 -2.97
N GLU A 449 -8.36 -3.28 -4.21
CA GLU A 449 -9.58 -2.86 -4.89
C GLU A 449 -10.52 -4.09 -4.98
N PRO A 450 -11.80 -4.00 -4.57
CA PRO A 450 -12.73 -5.15 -4.47
C PRO A 450 -12.95 -5.97 -5.75
N SER A 451 -12.59 -5.42 -6.92
CA SER A 451 -12.73 -6.05 -8.24
C SER A 451 -11.38 -6.23 -8.95
N SER A 452 -10.27 -6.24 -8.22
CA SER A 452 -8.95 -6.41 -8.81
C SER A 452 -8.70 -7.87 -9.22
N PRO A 453 -8.07 -8.13 -10.39
CA PRO A 453 -7.66 -9.47 -10.82
C PRO A 453 -6.44 -10.00 -10.04
N VAL A 454 -5.97 -9.27 -9.03
CA VAL A 454 -4.78 -9.58 -8.25
C VAL A 454 -5.17 -10.33 -6.98
N ASP A 455 -4.63 -11.53 -6.79
CA ASP A 455 -4.92 -12.36 -5.61
C ASP A 455 -4.01 -12.06 -4.40
N VAL A 456 -2.94 -11.28 -4.61
CA VAL A 456 -1.94 -10.95 -3.59
C VAL A 456 -1.57 -9.46 -3.64
N PHE A 457 -1.89 -8.76 -2.55
CA PHE A 457 -1.55 -7.37 -2.29
C PHE A 457 -0.49 -7.28 -1.21
N ALA A 458 0.58 -6.56 -1.51
CA ALA A 458 1.66 -6.20 -0.60
C ALA A 458 1.78 -4.67 -0.47
N GLY A 459 2.14 -4.18 0.71
CA GLY A 459 2.41 -2.78 0.94
C GLY A 459 3.82 -2.38 0.49
N ILE A 460 4.72 -2.17 1.45
CA ILE A 460 6.07 -1.62 1.21
C ILE A 460 7.15 -2.66 1.49
N SER A 461 8.04 -2.89 0.53
CA SER A 461 9.23 -3.74 0.69
C SER A 461 10.52 -2.91 0.69
N ILE A 462 11.43 -3.21 1.63
CA ILE A 462 12.68 -2.45 1.82
C ILE A 462 13.88 -3.39 1.91
N TRP A 463 14.94 -3.08 1.17
CA TRP A 463 16.22 -3.76 1.30
C TRP A 463 17.32 -2.75 1.60
N ALA A 464 18.06 -2.96 2.70
CA ALA A 464 19.31 -2.26 3.01
C ALA A 464 19.21 -0.73 2.87
N CYS A 465 18.19 -0.14 3.49
CA CYS A 465 17.91 1.30 3.50
C CYS A 465 17.73 1.82 4.93
N GLU A 466 18.05 3.09 5.16
CA GLU A 466 17.97 3.71 6.49
C GLU A 466 17.18 5.00 6.49
N GLY A 467 16.32 5.20 7.48
CA GLY A 467 15.66 6.49 7.74
C GLY A 467 14.36 6.75 6.98
N ILE A 468 13.75 5.72 6.38
CA ILE A 468 12.45 5.88 5.71
C ILE A 468 11.37 6.18 6.78
N GLY A 469 10.65 7.28 6.59
CA GLY A 469 9.62 7.75 7.54
C GLY A 469 8.19 7.45 7.08
N LEU A 470 7.33 7.01 8.00
CA LEU A 470 5.90 6.85 7.78
C LEU A 470 5.15 7.52 8.93
N SER A 471 4.16 8.33 8.57
CA SER A 471 3.21 8.91 9.52
C SER A 471 1.81 8.84 8.95
N GLN A 472 0.81 8.53 9.78
CA GLN A 472 -0.60 8.56 9.35
C GLN A 472 -0.84 7.70 8.09
N THR A 473 -0.18 6.55 8.01
CA THR A 473 -0.26 5.66 6.84
C THR A 473 -0.99 4.38 7.23
N HIS A 474 -2.03 4.05 6.48
CA HIS A 474 -2.96 2.98 6.82
C HIS A 474 -2.92 1.86 5.78
N PHE A 475 -2.56 0.67 6.24
CA PHE A 475 -2.52 -0.56 5.44
C PHE A 475 -3.75 -1.39 5.80
N THR A 476 -4.67 -1.54 4.85
CA THR A 476 -5.94 -2.26 5.08
C THR A 476 -6.08 -3.41 4.10
N ASP A 477 -6.32 -4.62 4.60
CA ASP A 477 -6.56 -5.84 3.83
C ASP A 477 -5.44 -6.15 2.79
N VAL A 478 -4.21 -5.76 3.11
CA VAL A 478 -3.02 -6.12 2.35
C VAL A 478 -2.69 -7.59 2.63
N SER A 479 -3.16 -8.46 1.75
CA SER A 479 -3.20 -9.92 1.97
C SER A 479 -1.89 -10.59 2.42
N PHE A 480 -0.72 -10.01 2.16
CA PHE A 480 0.57 -10.61 2.50
C PHE A 480 1.33 -9.84 3.58
N TYR A 481 1.81 -8.62 3.29
CA TYR A 481 2.41 -7.77 4.30
C TYR A 481 2.06 -6.30 4.13
N GLY A 482 1.91 -5.58 5.25
CA GLY A 482 1.87 -4.11 5.22
C GLY A 482 3.26 -3.55 4.97
N MET A 483 4.22 -3.92 5.81
CA MET A 483 5.61 -3.50 5.64
C MET A 483 6.56 -4.66 5.86
N ARG A 484 7.56 -4.78 4.99
CA ARG A 484 8.60 -5.80 5.12
C ARG A 484 9.97 -5.27 4.71
N GLY A 485 11.01 -5.73 5.38
CA GLY A 485 12.34 -5.54 4.83
C GLY A 485 13.45 -6.37 5.46
N ILE A 486 14.62 -6.26 4.84
CA ILE A 486 15.87 -6.85 5.29
C ILE A 486 16.90 -5.75 5.45
N ASP A 487 17.61 -5.76 6.59
CA ASP A 487 18.71 -4.85 6.88
C ASP A 487 18.30 -3.38 6.80
N PHE A 488 17.15 -3.01 7.34
CA PHE A 488 16.60 -1.66 7.22
C PHE A 488 16.24 -0.99 8.55
N THR A 489 16.16 0.35 8.54
CA THR A 489 15.64 1.15 9.67
C THR A 489 14.59 2.12 9.22
N VAL A 490 13.55 2.29 10.04
CA VAL A 490 12.36 3.10 9.76
C VAL A 490 11.85 3.81 11.01
N ASN A 491 11.18 4.93 10.79
CA ASN A 491 10.34 5.58 11.81
C ASN A 491 8.88 5.47 11.37
N VAL A 492 8.05 4.79 12.16
CA VAL A 492 6.63 4.55 11.87
C VAL A 492 5.81 5.11 13.02
N GLU A 493 4.98 6.11 12.74
CA GLU A 493 4.21 6.86 13.75
C GLU A 493 2.74 6.98 13.33
N ASP A 494 1.80 6.81 14.25
CA ASP A 494 0.35 7.02 13.99
C ASP A 494 -0.16 6.24 12.75
N CYS A 495 0.35 5.04 12.52
CA CYS A 495 0.00 4.20 11.37
C CYS A 495 -0.95 3.05 11.76
N SER A 496 -1.60 2.42 10.79
CA SER A 496 -2.36 1.18 11.04
C SER A 496 -2.01 0.06 10.08
N PHE A 497 -2.03 -1.17 10.58
CA PHE A 497 -1.76 -2.40 9.84
C PHE A 497 -2.88 -3.40 10.12
N GLU A 498 -3.75 -3.61 9.14
CA GLU A 498 -4.98 -4.37 9.33
C GLU A 498 -5.18 -5.45 8.25
N GLY A 499 -5.48 -6.68 8.69
CA GLY A 499 -5.91 -7.78 7.81
C GLY A 499 -4.80 -8.46 6.98
N ALA A 500 -3.53 -8.36 7.37
CA ALA A 500 -2.40 -8.95 6.64
C ALA A 500 -1.93 -10.32 7.21
N ASP A 501 -1.17 -11.10 6.43
CA ASP A 501 -0.42 -12.23 7.02
C ASP A 501 0.64 -11.68 8.00
N PHE A 502 1.34 -10.60 7.61
CA PHE A 502 2.29 -9.88 8.46
C PHE A 502 1.99 -8.38 8.46
N GLY A 503 1.71 -7.78 9.62
CA GLY A 503 1.56 -6.32 9.71
C GLY A 503 2.89 -5.63 9.37
N PHE A 504 3.90 -5.93 10.19
CA PHE A 504 5.28 -5.44 10.04
C PHE A 504 6.28 -6.59 10.17
N ARG A 505 7.18 -6.76 9.19
CA ARG A 505 8.21 -7.79 9.17
C ARG A 505 9.60 -7.19 8.99
N SER A 506 10.51 -7.47 9.93
CA SER A 506 11.88 -7.01 9.86
C SER A 506 12.87 -8.12 10.14
N GLU A 507 13.89 -8.21 9.29
CA GLU A 507 14.89 -9.26 9.33
C GLU A 507 16.27 -8.62 9.11
N SER A 508 17.32 -9.25 9.63
CA SER A 508 18.69 -8.81 9.36
C SER A 508 19.60 -9.97 9.04
N THR A 509 20.57 -9.75 8.15
CA THR A 509 21.55 -10.75 7.71
C THR A 509 22.79 -10.80 8.61
N MET A 510 23.06 -9.73 9.37
CA MET A 510 24.20 -9.63 10.29
C MET A 510 23.98 -8.52 11.34
N PRO A 511 24.68 -8.54 12.48
CA PRO A 511 24.60 -7.46 13.46
C PRO A 511 25.11 -6.12 12.91
N ASN A 512 24.64 -5.01 13.50
CA ASN A 512 25.10 -3.64 13.19
C ASN A 512 25.15 -3.31 11.69
N TYR A 513 24.20 -3.85 10.92
CA TYR A 513 24.04 -3.41 9.55
C TYR A 513 23.62 -1.96 9.50
N ASN A 514 22.83 -1.45 10.46
CA ASN A 514 22.25 -0.10 10.36
C ASN A 514 22.84 0.97 11.31
N LEU A 515 22.72 2.26 10.93
CA LEU A 515 23.22 3.42 11.70
C LEU A 515 22.21 4.12 12.62
N SER A 516 20.94 3.71 12.60
CA SER A 516 19.91 4.35 13.43
C SER A 516 19.02 3.33 14.10
N SER A 517 18.18 3.79 15.02
CA SER A 517 17.12 2.99 15.63
C SER A 517 15.94 2.83 14.67
N SER A 518 15.25 1.70 14.75
CA SER A 518 13.88 1.59 14.23
C SER A 518 12.90 1.89 15.34
N THR A 519 11.93 2.77 15.09
CA THR A 519 10.88 3.13 16.04
C THR A 519 9.51 2.89 15.42
N ILE A 520 8.65 2.21 16.16
CA ILE A 520 7.24 1.99 15.86
C ILE A 520 6.45 2.52 17.05
N ASP A 521 5.79 3.66 16.85
CA ASP A 521 5.12 4.43 17.90
C ASP A 521 3.67 4.76 17.53
N ASP A 522 2.77 4.73 18.52
CA ASP A 522 1.35 5.08 18.37
C ASP A 522 0.63 4.40 17.19
N CYS A 523 1.04 3.19 16.81
CA CYS A 523 0.41 2.45 15.70
C CYS A 523 -0.67 1.47 16.17
N LYS A 524 -1.61 1.16 15.28
CA LYS A 524 -2.63 0.11 15.46
C LYS A 524 -2.32 -1.12 14.61
N PHE A 525 -2.35 -2.30 15.22
CA PHE A 525 -2.26 -3.58 14.53
C PHE A 525 -3.53 -4.39 14.79
N GLY A 526 -4.32 -4.62 13.74
CA GLY A 526 -5.60 -5.30 13.82
C GLY A 526 -5.67 -6.52 12.90
N ASP A 527 -6.10 -7.66 13.41
CA ASP A 527 -6.46 -8.82 12.58
C ASP A 527 -5.39 -9.30 11.57
N ASN A 528 -4.10 -9.10 11.91
CA ASN A 528 -2.97 -9.70 11.20
C ASN A 528 -2.63 -11.09 11.74
N ALA A 529 -2.16 -12.02 10.92
CA ALA A 529 -1.78 -13.35 11.43
C ALA A 529 -0.64 -13.23 12.45
N VAL A 530 0.35 -12.40 12.10
CA VAL A 530 1.39 -11.89 12.98
C VAL A 530 1.41 -10.37 12.84
N ASP A 531 1.14 -9.63 13.91
CA ASP A 531 1.20 -8.16 13.86
C ASP A 531 2.63 -7.68 13.59
N MET A 532 3.61 -8.26 14.29
CA MET A 532 5.02 -7.93 14.17
C MET A 532 5.91 -9.17 14.18
N TYR A 533 6.70 -9.37 13.12
CA TYR A 533 7.66 -10.47 12.96
C TYR A 533 9.09 -9.95 12.86
N HIS A 534 9.98 -10.42 13.75
CA HIS A 534 11.38 -10.01 13.79
C HIS A 534 12.33 -11.20 13.78
N GLY A 535 13.20 -11.26 12.77
CA GLY A 535 14.28 -12.23 12.65
C GLY A 535 15.65 -11.55 12.80
N ALA A 536 16.18 -11.58 14.02
CA ALA A 536 17.33 -10.81 14.49
C ALA A 536 17.16 -9.27 14.34
N SER A 537 17.86 -8.50 15.17
CA SER A 537 17.85 -7.04 15.05
C SER A 537 18.94 -6.56 14.09
N PRO A 538 18.68 -5.54 13.25
CA PRO A 538 19.68 -4.97 12.36
C PRO A 538 20.74 -4.11 13.07
N ASN A 539 20.52 -3.80 14.35
CA ASN A 539 21.37 -2.90 15.12
C ASN A 539 21.51 -3.42 16.56
N MET A 540 22.75 -3.62 17.01
CA MET A 540 23.08 -4.02 18.39
C MET A 540 23.50 -2.82 19.24
N ILE A 541 23.62 -1.63 18.66
CA ILE A 541 23.91 -0.37 19.36
C ILE A 541 22.60 0.31 19.74
N TYR A 542 21.67 0.43 18.78
CA TYR A 542 20.36 1.02 19.00
C TYR A 542 19.27 -0.05 19.11
N PRO A 543 18.39 0.03 20.12
CA PRO A 543 17.25 -0.86 20.20
C PRO A 543 16.22 -0.58 19.12
N GLN A 544 15.55 -1.65 18.71
CA GLN A 544 14.24 -1.52 18.10
C GLN A 544 13.22 -1.12 19.17
N ASN A 545 12.58 0.02 18.98
CA ASN A 545 11.60 0.58 19.90
C ASN A 545 10.19 0.29 19.41
N ILE A 546 9.40 -0.41 20.24
CA ILE A 546 7.98 -0.70 19.99
C ILE A 546 7.21 -0.10 21.15
N VAL A 547 6.61 1.07 20.93
CA VAL A 547 6.12 1.97 21.99
C VAL A 547 4.67 2.40 21.71
N ASN A 548 3.84 2.48 22.74
CA ASN A 548 2.46 3.03 22.68
C ASN A 548 1.53 2.42 21.62
N ASN A 549 1.81 1.22 21.12
CA ASN A 549 1.00 0.60 20.06
C ASN A 549 -0.23 -0.14 20.62
N LEU A 550 -1.26 -0.23 19.80
CA LEU A 550 -2.48 -0.99 20.06
C LEU A 550 -2.52 -2.25 19.19
N PHE A 551 -2.42 -3.42 19.82
CA PHE A 551 -2.53 -4.73 19.18
C PHE A 551 -3.88 -5.36 19.52
N VAL A 552 -4.79 -5.44 18.54
CA VAL A 552 -6.18 -5.91 18.72
C VAL A 552 -6.55 -7.01 17.75
N SER A 553 -7.52 -7.85 18.09
CA SER A 553 -8.13 -8.79 17.15
C SER A 553 -9.63 -8.89 17.37
N ASP A 554 -10.37 -9.24 16.32
CA ASP A 554 -11.81 -9.51 16.33
C ASP A 554 -12.16 -11.02 16.43
N GLY A 555 -11.14 -11.89 16.52
CA GLY A 555 -11.31 -13.34 16.61
C GLY A 555 -11.44 -14.07 15.27
N SER A 556 -11.23 -13.40 14.13
CA SER A 556 -10.88 -14.05 12.86
C SER A 556 -9.53 -14.78 13.04
N PHE A 557 -9.26 -15.96 12.51
CA PHE A 557 -8.07 -16.80 12.86
C PHE A 557 -8.03 -17.38 14.29
N ALA A 558 -7.62 -18.65 14.33
CA ALA A 558 -7.57 -19.46 15.55
C ALA A 558 -6.33 -19.19 16.43
N ILE A 559 -5.23 -18.71 15.84
CA ILE A 559 -3.97 -18.38 16.53
C ILE A 559 -3.43 -17.07 15.94
N ARG A 560 -3.22 -16.08 16.80
CA ARG A 560 -2.77 -14.72 16.44
C ARG A 560 -1.59 -14.32 17.31
N PHE A 561 -0.54 -13.80 16.66
CA PHE A 561 0.65 -13.30 17.33
C PHE A 561 0.64 -11.77 17.30
N GLY A 562 0.85 -11.14 18.46
CA GLY A 562 1.20 -9.73 18.55
C GLY A 562 2.62 -9.56 18.03
N ILE A 563 3.60 -9.71 18.92
CA ILE A 563 5.02 -9.60 18.58
C ILE A 563 5.68 -10.98 18.63
N ARG A 564 6.34 -11.37 17.55
CA ARG A 564 7.24 -12.53 17.49
C ARG A 564 8.64 -12.04 17.17
N MET A 565 9.61 -12.35 18.03
CA MET A 565 11.03 -12.07 17.81
C MET A 565 11.88 -13.30 18.06
N PHE A 566 12.86 -13.55 17.19
CA PHE A 566 13.80 -14.65 17.36
C PHE A 566 15.18 -14.32 16.79
N GLY A 567 16.20 -14.99 17.31
CA GLY A 567 17.60 -14.69 17.00
C GLY A 567 18.11 -13.45 17.72
N GLU A 568 19.43 -13.26 17.70
CA GLU A 568 20.13 -12.22 18.45
C GLU A 568 19.56 -10.83 18.14
N SER A 569 18.98 -10.19 19.16
CA SER A 569 18.21 -8.97 18.99
C SER A 569 18.44 -7.99 20.13
N LEU A 570 18.42 -6.70 19.81
CA LEU A 570 18.31 -5.61 20.78
C LEU A 570 16.96 -4.88 20.61
N PHE A 571 16.11 -4.89 21.64
CA PHE A 571 14.78 -4.27 21.58
C PHE A 571 14.26 -3.75 22.93
N SER A 572 13.28 -2.84 22.82
CA SER A 572 12.48 -2.31 23.92
C SER A 572 11.00 -2.32 23.51
N ILE A 573 10.19 -3.15 24.20
CA ILE A 573 8.74 -3.25 23.99
C ILE A 573 8.05 -2.63 25.20
N ARG A 574 7.51 -1.41 25.06
CA ARG A 574 6.97 -0.68 26.20
C ARG A 574 5.66 0.06 25.95
N LYS A 575 4.84 0.21 26.99
CA LYS A 575 3.61 1.02 26.95
C LYS A 575 2.58 0.60 25.88
N ASN A 576 2.68 -0.64 25.36
CA ASN A 576 1.74 -1.15 24.36
C ASN A 576 0.50 -1.77 25.03
N ILE A 577 -0.59 -1.86 24.27
CA ILE A 577 -1.83 -2.52 24.68
C ILE A 577 -2.06 -3.74 23.78
N PHE A 578 -2.21 -4.92 24.38
CA PHE A 578 -2.55 -6.16 23.68
C PHE A 578 -3.93 -6.63 24.12
N GLN A 579 -4.84 -6.84 23.17
CA GLN A 579 -6.19 -7.33 23.43
C GLN A 579 -6.49 -8.54 22.54
N GLU A 580 -7.05 -9.58 23.15
CA GLU A 580 -7.57 -10.77 22.45
C GLU A 580 -6.51 -11.53 21.61
N LYS A 581 -5.25 -11.48 22.04
CA LYS A 581 -4.14 -12.19 21.36
C LYS A 581 -3.92 -13.59 21.93
N TYR A 582 -3.61 -14.54 21.05
CA TYR A 582 -3.21 -15.87 21.50
C TYR A 582 -1.78 -15.85 22.05
N PHE A 583 -0.83 -15.26 21.31
CA PHE A 583 0.49 -14.88 21.82
C PHE A 583 0.61 -13.36 21.76
N SER A 584 0.73 -12.66 22.88
CA SER A 584 0.99 -11.22 22.86
C SER A 584 2.44 -10.93 22.48
N ILE A 585 3.38 -11.53 23.20
CA ILE A 585 4.82 -11.36 22.96
C ILE A 585 5.49 -12.74 23.05
N GLN A 586 6.11 -13.17 21.95
CA GLN A 586 6.90 -14.39 21.88
C GLN A 586 8.35 -14.05 21.49
N LEU A 587 9.28 -14.48 22.34
CA LEU A 587 10.71 -14.27 22.22
C LEU A 587 11.40 -15.64 22.21
N SER A 588 12.29 -15.89 21.24
CA SER A 588 13.05 -17.14 21.15
C SER A 588 14.51 -16.87 20.87
N ALA A 589 15.39 -17.32 21.77
CA ALA A 589 16.83 -17.18 21.61
C ALA A 589 17.27 -15.74 21.22
N THR A 590 16.79 -14.71 21.95
CA THR A 590 17.09 -13.31 21.61
C THR A 590 18.49 -12.85 22.05
N GLY A 591 19.27 -13.72 22.72
CA GLY A 591 20.63 -13.41 23.16
C GLY A 591 20.68 -12.58 24.44
N SER A 592 21.82 -11.90 24.66
CA SER A 592 22.20 -11.30 25.95
C SER A 592 22.36 -9.78 25.95
N LEU A 593 21.74 -9.10 24.98
CA LEU A 593 21.80 -7.65 24.77
C LEU A 593 20.79 -6.88 25.63
N GLY A 594 20.52 -7.25 26.89
CA GLY A 594 19.76 -6.38 27.80
C GLY A 594 18.38 -5.93 27.29
N ASN A 595 17.60 -6.86 26.75
CA ASN A 595 16.27 -6.59 26.19
C ASN A 595 15.24 -6.29 27.28
N SER A 596 14.19 -5.52 26.94
CA SER A 596 13.14 -5.17 27.88
C SER A 596 11.72 -5.30 27.33
N VAL A 597 10.82 -5.80 28.19
CA VAL A 597 9.37 -5.81 28.00
C VAL A 597 8.74 -5.15 29.22
N SER A 598 8.32 -3.90 29.09
CA SER A 598 7.86 -3.13 30.24
C SER A 598 6.58 -2.34 30.06
N CYS A 599 5.79 -2.21 31.13
CA CYS A 599 4.64 -1.29 31.17
C CYS A 599 3.58 -1.52 30.08
N ASN A 600 3.48 -2.75 29.56
CA ASN A 600 2.45 -3.10 28.61
C ASN A 600 1.16 -3.51 29.34
N THR A 601 0.01 -3.30 28.72
CA THR A 601 -1.28 -3.82 29.18
C THR A 601 -1.67 -5.01 28.31
N LEU A 602 -1.94 -6.16 28.91
CA LEU A 602 -2.30 -7.40 28.22
C LEU A 602 -3.65 -7.88 28.73
N ASP A 603 -4.68 -7.83 27.88
CA ASP A 603 -6.06 -8.13 28.25
C ASP A 603 -6.66 -9.27 27.41
N ASN A 604 -7.36 -10.20 28.06
CA ASN A 604 -8.02 -11.36 27.43
C ASN A 604 -7.09 -12.17 26.50
N ILE A 605 -5.92 -12.55 27.01
CA ILE A 605 -4.85 -13.21 26.25
C ILE A 605 -4.66 -14.69 26.65
N SER A 606 -4.08 -15.52 25.76
CA SER A 606 -3.70 -16.91 26.11
C SER A 606 -2.27 -17.04 26.64
N PHE A 607 -1.31 -16.35 26.00
CA PHE A 607 0.08 -16.24 26.42
C PHE A 607 0.49 -14.77 26.42
N GLY A 608 1.00 -14.28 27.55
CA GLY A 608 1.44 -12.89 27.70
C GLY A 608 2.83 -12.69 27.13
N VAL A 609 3.84 -12.91 27.96
CA VAL A 609 5.26 -12.87 27.57
C VAL A 609 5.83 -14.28 27.61
N GLN A 610 6.13 -14.83 26.45
CA GLN A 610 6.82 -16.11 26.30
C GLN A 610 8.29 -15.88 25.94
N ALA A 611 9.21 -16.40 26.76
CA ALA A 611 10.64 -16.38 26.52
C ALA A 611 11.17 -17.82 26.41
N ASN A 612 11.49 -18.25 25.19
CA ASN A 612 12.02 -19.58 24.89
C ASN A 612 13.55 -19.54 24.74
N PHE A 613 14.23 -20.53 25.31
CA PHE A 613 15.69 -20.71 25.24
C PHE A 613 16.45 -19.48 25.75
N ASN A 614 17.58 -19.12 25.13
CA ASN A 614 18.48 -18.09 25.62
C ASN A 614 17.98 -16.66 25.34
N ASN A 615 17.37 -16.03 26.33
CA ASN A 615 17.04 -14.61 26.36
C ASN A 615 17.76 -13.94 27.54
N GLU A 616 19.02 -14.30 27.78
CA GLU A 616 19.83 -13.78 28.89
C GLU A 616 19.69 -12.24 28.98
N ARG A 617 19.60 -11.70 30.20
CA ARG A 617 19.36 -10.27 30.48
C ARG A 617 18.00 -9.69 30.07
N LEU A 618 17.06 -10.46 29.51
CA LEU A 618 15.68 -10.00 29.32
C LEU A 618 15.02 -9.65 30.66
N VAL A 619 14.54 -8.42 30.79
CA VAL A 619 13.71 -7.96 31.92
C VAL A 619 12.25 -7.80 31.53
N ILE A 620 11.35 -8.27 32.40
CA ILE A 620 9.89 -8.21 32.21
C ILE A 620 9.31 -7.46 33.42
N LEU A 621 9.06 -6.16 33.29
CA LEU A 621 8.80 -5.26 34.43
C LEU A 621 7.54 -4.39 34.22
N GLY A 622 6.75 -4.15 35.27
CA GLY A 622 5.65 -3.17 35.22
C GLY A 622 4.46 -3.53 34.32
N ASN A 623 4.37 -4.74 33.76
CA ASN A 623 3.28 -5.09 32.85
C ASN A 623 1.99 -5.39 33.62
N THR A 624 0.83 -5.06 33.03
CA THR A 624 -0.49 -5.32 33.62
C THR A 624 -1.19 -6.42 32.83
N PHE A 625 -1.56 -7.51 33.51
CA PHE A 625 -2.25 -8.67 32.94
C PHE A 625 -3.71 -8.71 33.43
N LEU A 626 -4.63 -8.35 32.54
CA LEU A 626 -6.08 -8.27 32.76
C LEU A 626 -6.77 -9.50 32.16
N SER A 627 -7.70 -10.10 32.91
CA SER A 627 -8.58 -11.19 32.42
C SER A 627 -7.89 -12.31 31.62
N SER A 628 -6.59 -12.53 31.87
CA SER A 628 -5.73 -13.36 31.03
C SER A 628 -5.82 -14.84 31.39
N GLY A 629 -5.53 -15.70 30.43
CA GLY A 629 -5.39 -17.14 30.61
C GLY A 629 -4.18 -17.56 31.47
N ILE A 630 -3.90 -18.86 31.50
CA ILE A 630 -3.03 -19.51 32.49
C ILE A 630 -1.51 -19.25 32.35
N ARG A 631 -1.05 -18.42 31.39
CA ARG A 631 0.37 -18.22 31.02
C ARG A 631 0.70 -16.75 30.78
N GLN A 632 0.76 -15.96 31.85
CA GLN A 632 1.07 -14.53 31.74
C GLN A 632 2.56 -14.30 31.48
N ILE A 633 3.44 -14.95 32.24
CA ILE A 633 4.88 -15.03 31.95
C ILE A 633 5.26 -16.51 31.80
N TYR A 634 5.84 -16.88 30.67
CA TYR A 634 6.25 -18.25 30.38
C TYR A 634 7.71 -18.31 29.94
N VAL A 635 8.56 -18.91 30.76
CA VAL A 635 9.98 -19.11 30.45
C VAL A 635 10.20 -20.59 30.21
N ASN A 636 10.71 -20.98 29.04
CA ASN A 636 10.81 -22.38 28.67
C ASN A 636 12.05 -22.70 27.82
N GLY A 637 12.46 -23.95 27.86
CA GLY A 637 13.52 -24.51 27.03
C GLY A 637 13.37 -26.03 26.99
N ASN A 638 14.49 -26.74 26.89
CA ASN A 638 14.56 -28.19 27.04
C ASN A 638 15.72 -28.57 27.99
N GLN A 639 15.94 -29.86 28.21
CA GLN A 639 16.97 -30.32 29.17
C GLN A 639 18.41 -30.02 28.74
N SER A 640 18.65 -29.82 27.45
CA SER A 640 19.97 -29.47 26.89
C SER A 640 20.15 -27.97 26.78
N GLU A 641 19.08 -27.24 26.45
CA GLU A 641 19.06 -25.80 26.20
C GLU A 641 17.95 -25.18 27.06
N LEU A 642 18.30 -24.74 28.27
CA LEU A 642 17.34 -24.18 29.23
C LEU A 642 16.78 -22.84 28.74
N GLY A 643 15.57 -22.51 29.18
CA GLY A 643 15.04 -21.15 29.10
C GLY A 643 15.76 -20.23 30.08
N VAL A 644 16.32 -19.13 29.59
CA VAL A 644 17.10 -18.17 30.37
C VAL A 644 16.55 -16.77 30.14
N ILE A 645 16.35 -16.01 31.22
CA ILE A 645 16.03 -14.58 31.24
C ILE A 645 16.96 -13.88 32.23
N ASN A 646 16.80 -12.57 32.48
CA ASN A 646 17.59 -11.90 33.52
C ASN A 646 17.39 -12.60 34.88
N SER A 647 18.50 -12.98 35.52
CA SER A 647 18.53 -13.64 36.82
C SER A 647 17.93 -12.80 37.96
N LEU A 648 17.77 -11.48 37.74
CA LEU A 648 17.06 -10.54 38.59
C LEU A 648 15.87 -9.96 37.81
N GLN A 649 14.65 -10.32 38.20
CA GLN A 649 13.43 -9.64 37.77
C GLN A 649 13.02 -8.68 38.88
N GLY A 650 13.42 -7.41 38.71
CA GLY A 650 13.42 -6.42 39.79
C GLY A 650 14.61 -6.59 40.75
N GLU A 651 14.64 -5.75 41.78
CA GLU A 651 15.76 -5.54 42.69
C GLU A 651 15.26 -5.29 44.13
N ILE A 652 16.19 -5.22 45.10
CA ILE A 652 15.88 -4.95 46.51
C ILE A 652 15.14 -3.62 46.67
N GLU A 653 15.53 -2.59 45.91
CA GLU A 653 14.93 -1.26 46.02
C GLU A 653 13.65 -1.12 45.18
N THR A 654 13.57 -1.84 44.05
CA THR A 654 12.46 -1.70 43.08
C THR A 654 11.91 -3.07 42.65
N ALA A 655 10.63 -3.34 42.93
CA ALA A 655 9.99 -4.60 42.57
C ALA A 655 9.92 -4.79 41.05
N ALA A 656 9.67 -6.03 40.60
CA ALA A 656 9.37 -6.29 39.18
C ALA A 656 8.11 -5.54 38.71
N GLY A 657 7.16 -5.27 39.61
CA GLY A 657 6.01 -4.41 39.35
C GLY A 657 4.97 -4.93 38.36
N ASN A 658 5.03 -6.19 37.94
CA ASN A 658 3.97 -6.76 37.10
C ASN A 658 2.69 -6.98 37.92
N CYS A 659 1.55 -6.53 37.40
CA CYS A 659 0.24 -6.65 38.02
C CYS A 659 -0.55 -7.83 37.42
N PHE A 660 -0.93 -8.80 38.23
CA PHE A 660 -1.71 -9.97 37.81
C PHE A 660 -3.11 -9.93 38.43
N THR A 661 -4.18 -9.88 37.64
CA THR A 661 -5.57 -9.72 38.17
C THR A 661 -6.34 -11.02 38.42
N SER A 662 -5.71 -12.18 38.15
CA SER A 662 -6.27 -13.52 38.41
C SER A 662 -5.14 -14.54 38.56
N THR A 663 -5.03 -15.18 39.72
CA THR A 663 -3.99 -16.18 40.05
C THR A 663 -4.53 -17.60 40.27
N ASN A 664 -5.72 -17.91 39.73
CA ASN A 664 -6.33 -19.24 39.80
C ASN A 664 -5.46 -20.36 39.17
N SER A 665 -4.35 -20.01 38.52
CA SER A 665 -3.30 -20.87 37.96
C SER A 665 -1.91 -20.23 38.14
N TYR A 666 -0.82 -20.98 37.90
CA TYR A 666 0.55 -20.46 37.91
C TYR A 666 0.73 -19.35 36.86
N VAL A 667 0.72 -18.10 37.32
CA VAL A 667 0.86 -16.91 36.47
C VAL A 667 2.25 -16.77 35.83
N ILE A 668 3.28 -17.21 36.56
CA ILE A 668 4.65 -17.37 36.07
C ILE A 668 4.92 -18.88 35.94
N GLN A 669 5.12 -19.34 34.70
CA GLN A 669 5.48 -20.71 34.39
C GLN A 669 6.96 -20.79 33.99
N ALA A 670 7.75 -21.56 34.72
CA ALA A 670 9.19 -21.68 34.57
C ALA A 670 9.66 -23.04 35.11
N ASN A 671 9.45 -24.14 34.39
CA ASN A 671 9.65 -25.48 34.97
C ASN A 671 11.13 -25.76 35.32
N GLN A 672 11.39 -26.40 36.48
CA GLN A 672 12.75 -26.73 36.95
C GLN A 672 13.60 -27.54 35.98
N ASN A 673 12.99 -28.35 35.11
CA ASN A 673 13.73 -29.18 34.14
C ASN A 673 13.99 -28.47 32.79
N SER A 674 13.48 -27.25 32.60
CA SER A 674 13.57 -26.53 31.32
C SER A 674 13.85 -25.04 31.46
N THR A 675 14.11 -24.53 32.67
CA THR A 675 14.34 -23.10 32.94
C THR A 675 15.49 -22.93 33.91
N GLU A 676 16.36 -21.94 33.71
CA GLU A 676 17.39 -21.56 34.68
C GLU A 676 16.77 -20.81 35.88
N LEU A 677 17.37 -20.97 37.07
CA LEU A 677 16.87 -20.34 38.31
C LEU A 677 17.03 -18.81 38.27
N PHE A 678 15.94 -18.08 38.54
CA PHE A 678 15.96 -16.61 38.68
C PHE A 678 15.25 -16.12 39.95
N ASN A 679 15.53 -14.88 40.34
CA ASN A 679 14.85 -14.21 41.45
C ASN A 679 13.78 -13.25 40.92
N TYR A 680 12.64 -13.23 41.59
CA TYR A 680 11.52 -12.37 41.25
C TYR A 680 11.15 -11.50 42.45
N TYR A 681 11.36 -10.20 42.32
CA TYR A 681 11.15 -9.22 43.39
C TYR A 681 9.72 -8.69 43.37
N VAL A 682 9.05 -8.76 44.52
CA VAL A 682 7.70 -8.24 44.72
C VAL A 682 7.69 -7.25 45.87
N LYS A 683 6.85 -6.21 45.77
CA LYS A 683 6.63 -5.28 46.87
C LYS A 683 5.74 -5.95 47.92
N ASP A 684 6.19 -5.89 49.17
CA ASP A 684 5.52 -6.42 50.35
C ASP A 684 5.02 -7.88 50.22
N LEU A 685 5.81 -8.83 50.74
CA LEU A 685 5.40 -10.23 50.85
C LEU A 685 4.15 -10.47 51.72
N GLY A 686 3.68 -9.46 52.46
CA GLY A 686 2.53 -9.50 53.38
C GLY A 686 1.23 -8.84 52.88
N GLY A 687 1.23 -8.12 51.74
CA GLY A 687 0.03 -7.51 51.15
C GLY A 687 0.29 -6.86 49.78
N PHE A 688 -0.44 -7.30 48.74
CA PHE A 688 -0.34 -6.74 47.39
C PHE A 688 -1.36 -5.60 47.18
N PRO A 689 -1.03 -4.57 46.39
CA PRO A 689 -1.98 -3.51 46.05
C PRO A 689 -3.12 -4.07 45.18
N GLU A 690 -4.36 -3.94 45.63
CA GLU A 690 -5.56 -4.28 44.84
C GLU A 690 -5.60 -3.46 43.53
N PRO A 691 -5.90 -4.07 42.37
CA PRO A 691 -6.39 -5.44 42.15
C PRO A 691 -5.29 -6.46 41.80
N CYS A 692 -4.01 -6.14 42.03
CA CYS A 692 -2.90 -7.02 41.68
C CYS A 692 -2.73 -8.14 42.72
N GLU A 693 -2.53 -9.36 42.26
CA GLU A 693 -2.37 -10.55 43.08
C GLU A 693 -0.92 -11.05 43.07
N ARG A 694 -0.55 -11.79 44.12
CA ARG A 694 0.79 -12.37 44.30
C ARG A 694 1.01 -13.55 43.35
N PRO A 695 2.14 -13.61 42.61
CA PRO A 695 2.48 -14.80 41.83
C PRO A 695 2.69 -16.03 42.74
N ASN A 696 2.17 -17.18 42.32
CA ASN A 696 2.21 -18.45 43.05
C ASN A 696 3.00 -19.54 42.30
N GLY A 697 3.29 -20.65 43.00
CA GLY A 697 3.97 -21.81 42.42
C GLY A 697 5.48 -21.65 42.24
N SER A 698 6.10 -20.73 42.99
CA SER A 698 7.55 -20.52 43.08
C SER A 698 8.24 -21.56 43.97
N LEU A 699 9.56 -21.57 44.02
CA LEU A 699 10.30 -22.39 45.00
C LEU A 699 10.07 -21.92 46.45
N THR A 700 9.73 -20.64 46.65
CA THR A 700 9.47 -20.06 47.99
C THR A 700 8.21 -20.66 48.63
N ASP A 701 7.23 -21.06 47.84
CA ASP A 701 5.98 -21.72 48.25
C ASP A 701 5.94 -23.21 47.86
N SER A 702 7.11 -23.84 47.65
CA SER A 702 7.25 -25.27 47.30
C SER A 702 6.55 -25.69 46.00
N GLY A 703 6.37 -24.74 45.08
CA GLY A 703 5.81 -24.97 43.76
C GLY A 703 6.80 -25.53 42.73
N PRO A 704 6.32 -25.86 41.52
CA PRO A 704 7.12 -26.52 40.50
C PRO A 704 8.01 -25.57 39.68
N ASN A 705 7.83 -24.25 39.80
CA ASN A 705 8.52 -23.28 38.97
C ASN A 705 9.85 -22.82 39.59
N ASN A 706 10.89 -22.73 38.77
CA ASN A 706 12.29 -22.47 39.09
C ASN A 706 12.59 -20.98 39.31
N TYR A 707 11.81 -20.34 40.17
CA TYR A 707 12.07 -18.98 40.59
C TYR A 707 11.86 -18.81 42.09
N VAL A 708 12.54 -17.83 42.69
CA VAL A 708 12.44 -17.52 44.11
C VAL A 708 11.85 -16.12 44.28
N LEU A 709 10.79 -16.03 45.09
CA LEU A 709 10.23 -14.74 45.48
C LEU A 709 11.13 -14.02 46.48
N LYS A 710 11.39 -12.74 46.22
CA LYS A 710 12.15 -11.82 47.06
C LYS A 710 11.33 -10.57 47.36
N ASN A 711 11.58 -9.96 48.51
CA ASN A 711 10.92 -8.71 48.89
C ASN A 711 11.67 -7.50 48.30
N SER A 712 10.92 -6.48 47.92
CA SER A 712 11.45 -5.17 47.48
C SER A 712 10.81 -4.02 48.25
N GLU A 713 11.46 -2.86 48.26
CA GLU A 713 11.03 -1.65 48.97
C GLU A 713 9.98 -0.84 48.19
N ASN A 714 10.20 -0.60 46.90
CA ASN A 714 9.36 0.27 46.07
C ASN A 714 8.68 -0.49 44.91
N GLU A 715 7.67 0.13 44.30
CA GLU A 715 7.06 -0.37 43.05
C GLU A 715 7.90 0.07 41.85
N TYR A 716 7.76 -0.65 40.75
CA TYR A 716 8.28 -0.22 39.46
C TYR A 716 7.50 0.99 38.95
N ASP A 717 8.19 2.06 38.55
CA ASP A 717 7.55 3.25 37.99
C ASP A 717 7.55 3.20 36.46
N CYS A 718 6.37 3.09 35.87
CA CYS A 718 6.21 3.10 34.41
C CYS A 718 6.44 4.47 33.74
N ASN A 719 6.65 5.51 34.54
CA ASN A 719 7.08 6.83 34.05
C ASN A 719 8.61 6.96 34.00
N ASP A 720 9.36 6.08 34.69
CA ASP A 720 10.81 6.06 34.62
C ASP A 720 11.24 5.31 33.35
N GLU A 721 11.80 6.04 32.39
CA GLU A 721 12.25 5.45 31.13
C GLU A 721 13.56 4.67 31.29
N GLY A 722 14.26 4.79 32.42
CA GLY A 722 15.51 4.08 32.69
C GLY A 722 16.65 4.41 31.72
N ILE A 723 16.49 5.45 30.89
CA ILE A 723 17.46 5.89 29.89
C ILE A 723 18.53 6.72 30.61
N LEU A 724 19.77 6.21 30.62
CA LEU A 724 20.92 7.00 31.01
C LEU A 724 21.33 7.87 29.82
N SER A 725 21.46 9.17 30.05
CA SER A 725 21.92 10.14 29.04
C SER A 725 23.09 10.96 29.58
N GLY A 726 23.99 11.41 28.69
CA GLY A 726 25.13 12.26 29.06
C GLY A 726 26.17 11.56 29.93
N MET A 727 26.33 10.24 29.73
CA MET A 727 27.36 9.45 30.39
C MET A 727 28.69 9.66 29.67
N THR A 728 29.79 9.67 30.41
CA THR A 728 31.13 9.86 29.84
C THR A 728 31.95 8.57 29.87
N GLU A 729 33.05 8.53 29.13
CA GLU A 729 34.04 7.45 29.24
C GLU A 729 34.55 7.27 30.69
N THR A 730 34.65 8.36 31.47
CA THR A 730 35.05 8.28 32.89
C THR A 730 34.01 7.56 33.74
N ASP A 731 32.72 7.73 33.43
CA ASP A 731 31.63 7.01 34.09
C ASP A 731 31.67 5.53 33.71
N LEU A 732 31.96 5.22 32.44
CA LEU A 732 32.12 3.85 31.96
C LEU A 732 33.30 3.14 32.63
N ASP A 733 34.46 3.79 32.72
CA ASP A 733 35.63 3.25 33.43
C ASP A 733 35.34 2.97 34.90
N SER A 734 34.59 3.88 35.54
CA SER A 734 34.13 3.71 36.92
C SER A 734 33.18 2.52 37.06
N ALA A 735 32.26 2.35 36.11
CA ALA A 735 31.31 1.24 36.10
C ALA A 735 32.01 -0.10 35.86
N ARG A 736 32.95 -0.18 34.89
CA ARG A 736 33.82 -1.33 34.63
C ARG A 736 34.61 -1.74 35.87
N PHE A 737 35.26 -0.77 36.53
CA PHE A 737 36.00 -1.03 37.76
C PHE A 737 35.10 -1.60 38.86
N LYS A 738 33.90 -1.01 39.05
CA LYS A 738 32.92 -1.47 40.04
C LYS A 738 32.47 -2.90 39.75
N ALA A 739 32.11 -3.20 38.50
CA ALA A 739 31.67 -4.54 38.09
C ALA A 739 32.79 -5.58 38.24
N PHE A 740 34.02 -5.25 37.85
CA PHE A 740 35.18 -6.11 38.05
C PHE A 740 35.42 -6.40 39.53
N ALA A 741 35.44 -5.37 40.38
CA ALA A 741 35.64 -5.53 41.81
C ALA A 741 34.56 -6.41 42.46
N LYS A 742 33.29 -6.22 42.08
CA LYS A 742 32.17 -7.05 42.57
C LYS A 742 32.24 -8.48 42.04
N LYS A 743 32.66 -8.67 40.79
CA LYS A 743 32.91 -10.00 40.19
C LYS A 743 33.95 -10.77 41.00
N THR A 744 35.10 -10.17 41.30
CA THR A 744 36.16 -10.82 42.10
C THR A 744 35.67 -11.22 43.50
N ILE A 745 34.86 -10.36 44.14
CA ILE A 745 34.27 -10.66 45.46
C ILE A 745 33.28 -11.84 45.36
N HIS A 746 32.45 -11.88 44.32
CA HIS A 746 31.54 -13.00 44.07
C HIS A 746 32.29 -14.31 43.77
N GLU A 747 33.31 -14.28 42.91
CA GLU A 747 34.09 -15.47 42.54
C GLU A 747 34.86 -16.06 43.73
N ALA A 748 35.26 -15.24 44.71
CA ALA A 748 35.87 -15.71 45.95
C ALA A 748 34.90 -16.47 46.87
N ASP A 749 33.59 -16.25 46.72
CA ASP A 749 32.55 -16.96 47.46
C ASP A 749 31.26 -17.10 46.61
N PRO A 750 31.24 -18.01 45.63
CA PRO A 750 30.16 -18.09 44.64
C PRO A 750 28.80 -18.50 45.22
N ARG A 751 28.78 -18.99 46.46
CA ARG A 751 27.56 -19.43 47.16
C ARG A 751 26.88 -18.29 47.92
N ASP A 752 27.56 -17.17 48.14
CA ASP A 752 27.00 -16.00 48.79
C ASP A 752 26.10 -15.23 47.81
N PHE A 753 24.80 -15.27 48.09
CA PHE A 753 23.78 -14.60 47.29
C PHE A 753 23.99 -13.09 47.22
N ASN A 754 24.37 -12.43 48.32
CA ASN A 754 24.51 -10.97 48.35
C ASN A 754 25.68 -10.52 47.46
N LYS A 755 26.77 -11.29 47.45
CA LYS A 755 27.91 -11.02 46.56
C LYS A 755 27.55 -11.24 45.10
N LYS A 756 26.78 -12.29 44.78
CA LYS A 756 26.26 -12.52 43.42
C LYS A 756 25.35 -11.37 42.99
N TYR A 757 24.43 -10.95 43.86
CA TYR A 757 23.51 -9.85 43.63
C TYR A 757 24.24 -8.52 43.35
N ASP A 758 25.19 -8.14 44.21
CA ASP A 758 26.01 -6.94 44.04
C ASP A 758 26.77 -6.92 42.70
N TYR A 759 27.27 -8.08 42.28
CA TYR A 759 27.94 -8.23 40.99
C TYR A 759 26.96 -8.03 39.82
N LEU A 760 25.79 -8.65 39.88
CA LEU A 760 24.77 -8.53 38.83
C LEU A 760 24.28 -7.09 38.67
N LEU A 761 24.03 -6.37 39.77
CA LEU A 761 23.69 -4.94 39.72
C LEU A 761 24.80 -4.09 39.10
N ALA A 762 26.05 -4.34 39.50
CA ALA A 762 27.19 -3.60 38.96
C ALA A 762 27.38 -3.86 37.45
N ARG A 763 27.12 -5.10 36.99
CA ARG A 763 27.16 -5.47 35.57
C ARG A 763 26.03 -4.82 34.77
N ASP A 764 24.80 -4.80 35.29
CA ASP A 764 23.67 -4.11 34.64
C ASP A 764 23.93 -2.61 34.49
N TYR A 765 24.42 -1.96 35.56
CA TYR A 765 24.80 -0.55 35.52
C TYR A 765 25.92 -0.28 34.50
N GLN A 766 26.96 -1.12 34.46
CA GLN A 766 28.03 -1.02 33.45
C GLN A 766 27.47 -1.10 32.04
N GLU A 767 26.55 -2.03 31.76
CA GLU A 767 25.94 -2.15 30.44
C GLU A 767 25.13 -0.91 30.05
N LYS A 768 24.31 -0.37 30.97
CA LYS A 768 23.53 0.85 30.71
C LYS A 768 24.45 2.05 30.41
N VAL A 769 25.54 2.20 31.16
CA VAL A 769 26.54 3.26 30.93
C VAL A 769 27.27 3.04 29.61
N LEU A 770 27.70 1.81 29.29
CA LEU A 770 28.35 1.48 28.02
C LEU A 770 27.45 1.86 26.84
N ARG A 771 26.17 1.50 26.88
CA ARG A 771 25.20 1.83 25.84
C ARG A 771 25.07 3.33 25.64
N ALA A 772 24.93 4.09 26.73
CA ALA A 772 24.82 5.54 26.66
C ALA A 772 26.06 6.18 26.01
N VAL A 773 27.26 5.77 26.42
CA VAL A 773 28.52 6.28 25.86
C VAL A 773 28.70 5.86 24.40
N VAL A 774 28.44 4.59 24.08
CA VAL A 774 28.56 4.08 22.70
C VAL A 774 27.56 4.78 21.78
N GLN A 775 26.32 4.97 22.21
CA GLN A 775 25.30 5.69 21.46
C GLN A 775 25.74 7.13 21.19
N GLU A 776 26.12 7.90 22.22
CA GLU A 776 26.57 9.29 22.04
C GLU A 776 27.79 9.38 21.12
N THR A 777 28.75 8.45 21.26
CA THR A 777 29.94 8.36 20.39
C THR A 777 29.54 8.08 18.93
N TYR A 778 28.55 7.21 18.75
CA TYR A 778 28.00 6.87 17.44
C TYR A 778 27.28 8.04 16.78
N GLU A 779 26.46 8.78 17.52
CA GLU A 779 25.76 9.98 17.05
C GLU A 779 26.74 11.08 16.61
N ASN A 780 27.91 11.14 17.26
CA ASN A 780 29.03 11.99 16.85
C ASN A 780 29.84 11.45 15.66
N ASN A 781 29.44 10.31 15.08
CA ASN A 781 30.07 9.64 13.95
C ASN A 781 31.53 9.22 14.20
N ASP A 782 31.92 8.96 15.45
CA ASP A 782 33.23 8.44 15.82
C ASP A 782 33.21 6.90 15.91
N LEU A 783 33.11 6.26 14.75
CA LEU A 783 32.96 4.80 14.65
C LEU A 783 34.20 4.02 15.10
N ASP A 784 35.39 4.63 15.03
CA ASP A 784 36.62 3.97 15.52
C ASP A 784 36.61 3.90 17.04
N LYS A 785 36.15 4.96 17.72
CA LYS A 785 35.98 4.94 19.17
C LYS A 785 34.85 4.01 19.61
N VAL A 786 33.77 3.89 18.84
CA VAL A 786 32.74 2.86 19.07
C VAL A 786 33.34 1.45 19.07
N GLU A 787 34.19 1.13 18.07
CA GLU A 787 34.87 -0.17 18.04
C GLU A 787 35.77 -0.39 19.26
N GLU A 788 36.55 0.61 19.66
CA GLU A 788 37.41 0.56 20.85
C GLU A 788 36.60 0.25 22.11
N LEU A 789 35.54 1.02 22.37
CA LEU A 789 34.69 0.88 23.55
C LEU A 789 34.05 -0.52 23.64
N LEU A 790 33.62 -1.07 22.51
CA LEU A 790 32.99 -2.39 22.43
C LEU A 790 34.00 -3.53 22.61
N LEU A 791 35.18 -3.44 22.00
CA LEU A 791 36.23 -4.47 22.10
C LEU A 791 36.83 -4.56 23.51
N GLU A 792 36.91 -3.43 24.24
CA GLU A 792 37.40 -3.40 25.63
C GLU A 792 36.57 -4.24 26.60
N GLU A 793 35.30 -4.51 26.28
CA GLU A 793 34.43 -5.36 27.09
C GLU A 793 34.83 -6.85 27.04
N ASN A 794 35.69 -7.26 26.10
CA ASN A 794 36.16 -8.64 25.95
C ASN A 794 35.00 -9.67 25.93
N SER A 795 33.98 -9.39 25.13
CA SER A 795 32.75 -10.18 25.03
C SER A 795 32.43 -10.52 23.58
N LYS A 796 32.09 -11.78 23.32
CA LYS A 796 31.73 -12.28 21.99
C LYS A 796 30.56 -11.54 21.35
N VAL A 797 29.59 -11.10 22.15
CA VAL A 797 28.45 -10.30 21.66
C VAL A 797 28.93 -9.00 21.02
N TYR A 798 29.91 -8.34 21.65
CA TYR A 798 30.47 -7.10 21.16
C TYR A 798 31.51 -7.34 20.04
N ASP A 799 32.22 -8.47 20.06
CA ASP A 799 33.04 -8.89 18.90
C ASP A 799 32.16 -9.06 17.65
N ARG A 800 31.01 -9.74 17.76
CA ARG A 800 30.02 -9.88 16.67
C ARG A 800 29.52 -8.52 16.19
N ALA A 801 29.17 -7.65 17.13
CA ALA A 801 28.74 -6.27 16.86
C ALA A 801 29.81 -5.49 16.06
N VAL A 802 31.08 -5.59 16.44
CA VAL A 802 32.20 -4.92 15.76
C VAL A 802 32.50 -5.53 14.40
N ILE A 803 32.40 -6.85 14.25
CA ILE A 803 32.51 -7.52 12.96
C ILE A 803 31.46 -6.97 11.99
N GLY A 804 30.19 -6.91 12.40
CA GLY A 804 29.12 -6.32 11.62
C GLY A 804 29.37 -4.86 11.23
N LEU A 805 29.79 -4.04 12.19
CA LEU A 805 30.13 -2.63 11.97
C LEU A 805 31.27 -2.46 10.94
N ARG A 806 32.35 -3.25 11.05
CA ARG A 806 33.46 -3.26 10.08
C ARG A 806 32.99 -3.69 8.71
N THR A 807 32.14 -4.70 8.63
CA THR A 807 31.60 -5.21 7.38
C THR A 807 30.74 -4.16 6.67
N ARG A 808 29.87 -3.45 7.40
CA ARG A 808 29.11 -2.31 6.87
C ARG A 808 30.03 -1.22 6.32
N ARG A 809 31.13 -0.90 7.03
CA ARG A 809 32.16 0.09 6.63
C ARG A 809 33.05 -0.40 5.47
N LEU A 810 32.75 -1.56 4.87
CA LEU A 810 33.55 -2.22 3.84
C LEU A 810 34.99 -2.57 4.28
N ASN A 811 35.25 -2.61 5.59
CA ASN A 811 36.49 -3.11 6.17
C ASN A 811 36.45 -4.64 6.32
N ILE A 812 36.29 -5.35 5.21
CA ILE A 812 36.11 -6.80 5.19
C ILE A 812 37.35 -7.52 5.75
N ALA A 813 38.56 -7.03 5.45
CA ALA A 813 39.80 -7.62 5.97
C ALA A 813 39.89 -7.50 7.51
N GLY A 814 39.50 -6.35 8.07
CA GLY A 814 39.45 -6.15 9.52
C GLY A 814 38.34 -6.94 10.21
N ALA A 815 37.20 -7.12 9.54
CA ALA A 815 36.11 -7.98 10.00
C ALA A 815 36.55 -9.46 10.02
N GLN A 816 37.12 -9.95 8.92
CA GLN A 816 37.64 -11.32 8.81
C GLN A 816 38.73 -11.60 9.83
N SER A 817 39.68 -10.68 10.02
CA SER A 817 40.75 -10.88 11.01
C SER A 817 40.21 -10.98 12.44
N LEU A 818 39.15 -10.23 12.78
CA LEU A 818 38.52 -10.34 14.09
C LEU A 818 37.73 -11.66 14.20
N LEU A 819 36.97 -12.02 13.16
CA LEU A 819 36.23 -13.28 13.06
C LEU A 819 37.13 -14.51 13.21
N ASP A 820 38.30 -14.52 12.58
CA ASP A 820 39.29 -15.61 12.67
C ASP A 820 39.83 -15.75 14.10
N ASN A 821 40.04 -14.62 14.78
CA ASN A 821 40.57 -14.57 16.15
C ASN A 821 39.52 -14.85 17.23
N MET A 822 38.21 -14.79 16.92
CA MET A 822 37.16 -15.14 17.88
C MET A 822 37.31 -16.59 18.35
N THR A 823 37.27 -16.79 19.67
CA THR A 823 37.33 -18.12 20.29
C THR A 823 36.04 -18.90 20.03
N ILE A 824 36.19 -20.19 19.68
CA ILE A 824 35.05 -21.09 19.46
C ILE A 824 34.80 -21.87 20.75
N GLU A 825 33.66 -21.62 21.40
CA GLU A 825 33.25 -22.31 22.63
C GLU A 825 31.86 -22.95 22.51
N SER A 826 31.07 -22.53 21.51
CA SER A 826 29.71 -23.01 21.27
C SER A 826 29.46 -23.28 19.78
N GLN A 827 28.36 -23.97 19.49
CA GLN A 827 27.90 -24.18 18.11
C GLN A 827 27.48 -22.86 17.44
N ASP A 828 26.92 -21.92 18.20
CA ASP A 828 26.57 -20.58 17.70
C ASP A 828 27.81 -19.80 17.24
N ASP A 829 28.98 -19.99 17.87
CA ASP A 829 30.23 -19.36 17.42
C ASP A 829 30.66 -19.87 16.03
N ILE A 830 30.48 -21.18 15.79
CA ILE A 830 30.78 -21.79 14.49
C ILE A 830 29.81 -21.25 13.44
N TRP A 831 28.51 -21.27 13.76
CA TRP A 831 27.47 -20.77 12.86
C TRP A 831 27.60 -19.29 12.55
N PHE A 832 28.02 -18.46 13.51
CA PHE A 832 28.33 -17.07 13.24
C PHE A 832 29.48 -16.92 12.23
N LYS A 833 30.55 -17.73 12.35
CA LYS A 833 31.65 -17.74 11.37
C LYS A 833 31.15 -18.14 9.98
N ASP A 834 30.31 -19.16 9.88
CA ASP A 834 29.73 -19.62 8.61
C ASP A 834 28.84 -18.54 7.97
N ILE A 835 27.94 -17.94 8.77
CA ILE A 835 27.05 -16.84 8.33
C ILE A 835 27.85 -15.64 7.84
N MET A 836 28.89 -15.23 8.58
CA MET A 836 29.68 -14.07 8.19
C MET A 836 30.53 -14.33 6.94
N ALA A 837 31.03 -15.55 6.75
CA ALA A 837 31.72 -15.92 5.50
C ALA A 837 30.81 -15.79 4.26
N ILE A 838 29.55 -16.19 4.39
CA ILE A 838 28.53 -16.03 3.34
C ILE A 838 28.23 -14.53 3.14
N ASN A 839 28.00 -13.77 4.20
CA ASN A 839 27.78 -12.32 4.12
C ASN A 839 28.92 -11.57 3.44
N PHE A 840 30.19 -11.92 3.72
CA PHE A 840 31.33 -11.31 3.05
C PHE A 840 31.30 -11.58 1.55
N SER A 841 30.88 -12.77 1.13
CA SER A 841 30.70 -13.14 -0.28
C SER A 841 29.55 -12.37 -0.94
N VAL A 842 28.40 -12.24 -0.25
CA VAL A 842 27.25 -11.43 -0.68
C VAL A 842 27.65 -9.97 -0.90
N ILE A 843 28.54 -9.42 -0.07
CA ILE A 843 29.00 -8.03 -0.17
C ILE A 843 30.04 -7.83 -1.27
N ASP A 844 30.87 -8.84 -1.55
CA ASP A 844 31.93 -8.75 -2.57
C ASP A 844 31.40 -8.91 -4.01
N GLU A 845 30.24 -9.54 -4.21
CA GLU A 845 29.59 -9.63 -5.52
C GLU A 845 28.98 -8.30 -5.96
N ARG A 846 29.79 -7.46 -6.62
CA ARG A 846 29.38 -6.13 -7.10
C ARG A 846 28.56 -6.13 -8.40
N SER A 847 28.28 -7.29 -9.01
CA SER A 847 27.68 -7.36 -10.36
C SER A 847 26.69 -8.50 -10.61
N SER A 848 26.50 -9.44 -9.68
CA SER A 848 25.56 -10.55 -9.77
C SER A 848 24.81 -10.74 -8.45
N ILE A 849 23.62 -11.35 -8.51
CA ILE A 849 22.94 -11.82 -7.31
C ILE A 849 23.73 -13.05 -6.82
N TYR A 850 24.35 -12.93 -5.64
CA TYR A 850 25.07 -14.04 -5.03
C TYR A 850 24.13 -15.23 -4.83
N SER A 851 24.52 -16.38 -5.36
CA SER A 851 23.81 -17.64 -5.19
C SER A 851 24.65 -18.57 -4.32
N PRO A 852 24.16 -19.01 -3.15
CA PRO A 852 24.92 -19.86 -2.26
C PRO A 852 25.25 -21.20 -2.92
N THR A 853 26.42 -21.76 -2.60
CA THR A 853 26.74 -23.15 -2.93
C THR A 853 25.79 -24.10 -2.20
N THR A 854 25.63 -25.33 -2.69
CA THR A 854 24.80 -26.36 -2.02
C THR A 854 25.21 -26.59 -0.57
N GLN A 855 26.49 -26.38 -0.23
CA GLN A 855 26.97 -26.51 1.14
C GLN A 855 26.55 -25.32 2.00
N GLU A 856 26.72 -24.09 1.52
CA GLU A 856 26.30 -22.87 2.22
C GLU A 856 24.78 -22.87 2.44
N ASP A 857 24.01 -23.21 1.41
CA ASP A 857 22.55 -23.35 1.48
C ASP A 857 22.11 -24.38 2.53
N SER A 858 22.75 -25.56 2.54
CA SER A 858 22.48 -26.60 3.54
C SER A 858 22.84 -26.16 4.96
N ILE A 859 23.92 -25.39 5.15
CA ILE A 859 24.31 -24.86 6.47
C ILE A 859 23.28 -23.84 6.94
N LEU A 860 22.89 -22.90 6.08
CA LEU A 860 21.88 -21.91 6.41
C LEU A 860 20.54 -22.55 6.79
N HIS A 861 20.09 -23.58 6.06
CA HIS A 861 18.88 -24.33 6.42
C HIS A 861 18.96 -25.02 7.78
N VAL A 862 20.11 -25.58 8.14
CA VAL A 862 20.33 -26.18 9.48
C VAL A 862 20.22 -25.11 10.56
N ILE A 863 20.85 -23.95 10.36
CA ILE A 863 20.80 -22.85 11.34
C ILE A 863 19.37 -22.29 11.46
N ALA A 864 18.72 -22.01 10.33
CA ALA A 864 17.37 -21.46 10.25
C ALA A 864 16.29 -22.36 10.91
N SER A 865 16.51 -23.67 10.94
CA SER A 865 15.61 -24.64 11.59
C SER A 865 15.94 -24.91 13.06
N THR A 866 16.97 -24.25 13.61
CA THR A 866 17.40 -24.43 15.00
C THR A 866 16.83 -23.32 15.90
N GLU A 867 15.64 -23.55 16.47
CA GLU A 867 14.88 -22.55 17.27
C GLU A 867 15.58 -22.02 18.53
N HIS A 868 16.56 -22.77 19.06
CA HIS A 868 17.33 -22.38 20.25
C HIS A 868 18.59 -21.58 19.93
N SER A 869 18.95 -21.44 18.64
CA SER A 869 20.13 -20.72 18.21
C SER A 869 19.85 -19.22 18.13
N ILE A 870 20.76 -18.42 18.70
CA ILE A 870 20.74 -16.97 18.52
C ILE A 870 21.09 -16.56 17.06
N MET A 871 21.58 -17.50 16.23
CA MET A 871 21.96 -17.26 14.83
C MET A 871 20.80 -17.48 13.84
N GLN A 872 19.66 -18.01 14.31
CA GLN A 872 18.52 -18.38 13.47
C GLN A 872 18.05 -17.22 12.56
N GLY A 873 17.87 -16.02 13.14
CA GLY A 873 17.39 -14.84 12.42
C GLY A 873 18.29 -14.45 11.24
N TYR A 874 19.60 -14.41 11.45
CA TYR A 874 20.60 -14.08 10.41
C TYR A 874 20.57 -15.09 9.26
N ALA A 875 20.48 -16.38 9.55
CA ALA A 875 20.40 -17.42 8.53
C ALA A 875 19.09 -17.33 7.72
N CYS A 876 17.97 -17.03 8.37
CA CYS A 876 16.68 -16.83 7.71
C CYS A 876 16.67 -15.65 6.74
N ALA A 877 17.23 -14.51 7.16
CA ALA A 877 17.35 -13.35 6.30
C ALA A 877 18.24 -13.64 5.07
N LEU A 878 19.36 -14.34 5.27
CA LEU A 878 20.26 -14.73 4.18
C LEU A 878 19.61 -15.71 3.20
N LEU A 879 18.90 -16.74 3.70
CA LEU A 879 18.16 -17.66 2.84
C LEU A 879 17.13 -16.92 1.99
N TYR A 880 16.38 -16.01 2.61
CA TYR A 880 15.43 -15.21 1.86
C TYR A 880 16.14 -14.36 0.80
N LEU A 881 17.17 -13.60 1.20
CA LEU A 881 17.86 -12.68 0.30
C LEU A 881 18.52 -13.39 -0.90
N THR A 882 19.00 -14.61 -0.70
CA THR A 882 19.80 -15.32 -1.70
C THR A 882 19.02 -16.39 -2.50
N THR A 883 17.91 -16.90 -1.95
CA THR A 883 17.12 -17.98 -2.57
C THR A 883 15.61 -17.72 -2.64
N GLY A 884 15.13 -16.67 -1.96
CA GLY A 884 13.70 -16.40 -1.76
C GLY A 884 13.02 -17.30 -0.72
N PHE A 885 13.76 -18.18 -0.03
CA PHE A 885 13.19 -19.05 1.00
C PHE A 885 12.78 -18.25 2.26
N SER A 886 11.53 -18.41 2.71
CA SER A 886 11.04 -17.80 3.95
C SER A 886 11.00 -18.82 5.09
N CYS A 887 11.48 -18.42 6.28
CA CYS A 887 11.53 -19.24 7.48
C CYS A 887 10.18 -19.43 8.21
N ASP A 888 9.05 -19.25 7.55
CA ASP A 888 7.73 -19.34 8.15
C ASP A 888 7.30 -20.82 8.35
N ALA A 889 8.10 -21.59 9.07
CA ALA A 889 7.89 -23.00 9.34
C ALA A 889 7.22 -23.24 10.70
N ASP A 890 6.12 -22.52 10.99
CA ASP A 890 5.16 -22.91 12.04
C ASP A 890 3.75 -23.16 11.49
N THR A 891 3.64 -23.28 10.17
CA THR A 891 2.36 -23.53 9.50
C THR A 891 2.02 -25.03 9.49
N LEU A 892 1.87 -25.65 10.67
CA LEU A 892 1.06 -26.88 10.79
C LEU A 892 -0.44 -26.57 10.95
N GLN A 893 -0.83 -25.29 11.05
CA GLN A 893 -2.24 -24.86 10.98
C GLN A 893 -2.59 -23.86 9.86
N MET A 894 -1.62 -23.12 9.28
CA MET A 894 -1.92 -22.17 8.19
C MET A 894 -1.76 -22.74 6.77
N ARG A 895 -1.30 -24.00 6.62
CA ARG A 895 -1.02 -24.65 5.32
C ARG A 895 -2.24 -25.21 4.57
N SER A 896 -3.46 -24.76 4.87
CA SER A 896 -4.63 -25.15 4.08
C SER A 896 -4.99 -24.19 2.95
N ARG A 897 -4.21 -23.12 2.67
CA ARG A 897 -4.55 -22.19 1.56
C ARG A 897 -3.48 -21.86 0.51
N ASN A 898 -2.17 -21.91 0.73
CA ASN A 898 -1.25 -21.13 -0.13
C ASN A 898 0.00 -21.83 -0.71
N VAL A 899 -0.02 -23.15 -1.01
CA VAL A 899 1.11 -23.81 -1.72
C VAL A 899 1.25 -23.40 -3.21
N LEU A 900 0.36 -22.53 -3.71
CA LEU A 900 0.46 -21.95 -5.06
C LEU A 900 0.88 -20.46 -5.07
N LYS A 901 1.00 -19.79 -3.91
CA LYS A 901 1.23 -18.32 -3.85
C LYS A 901 2.70 -17.88 -3.87
N GLU A 902 3.65 -18.69 -3.42
CA GLU A 902 5.06 -18.31 -3.34
C GLU A 902 5.79 -18.32 -4.71
N LYS A 903 5.25 -19.02 -5.72
CA LYS A 903 5.86 -19.04 -7.07
C LYS A 903 5.64 -17.75 -7.87
N GLN A 904 4.78 -16.84 -7.41
CA GLN A 904 4.39 -15.63 -8.17
C GLN A 904 5.21 -14.38 -7.81
N ASP A 905 5.96 -14.37 -6.71
CA ASP A 905 7.04 -13.39 -6.48
C ASP A 905 8.37 -13.85 -7.10
N GLN A 906 8.57 -15.17 -7.23
CA GLN A 906 9.70 -15.71 -8.01
C GLN A 906 9.68 -15.25 -9.47
N SER A 907 8.51 -15.03 -10.10
CA SER A 907 8.47 -14.54 -11.48
C SER A 907 8.73 -13.03 -11.63
N ILE A 908 8.76 -12.25 -10.54
CA ILE A 908 9.05 -10.80 -10.60
C ILE A 908 10.47 -10.47 -10.12
N GLU A 909 11.09 -11.32 -9.29
CA GLU A 909 12.52 -11.24 -8.99
C GLU A 909 13.40 -12.04 -9.98
N TYR A 910 12.87 -13.06 -10.70
CA TYR A 910 13.69 -13.97 -11.52
C TYR A 910 13.30 -14.15 -13.01
N GLU A 911 12.23 -13.55 -13.56
CA GLU A 911 12.00 -13.61 -15.03
C GLU A 911 12.78 -12.54 -15.80
N SER A 912 14.08 -12.79 -16.05
CA SER A 912 14.78 -12.14 -17.17
C SER A 912 15.87 -12.99 -17.82
N THR A 913 15.74 -14.31 -17.85
CA THR A 913 16.67 -15.18 -18.60
C THR A 913 15.95 -16.24 -19.43
N SER A 914 15.16 -15.79 -20.38
CA SER A 914 14.88 -16.58 -21.59
C SER A 914 14.70 -15.69 -22.80
N ILE A 915 15.81 -15.16 -23.32
CA ILE A 915 15.95 -14.91 -24.76
C ILE A 915 17.17 -15.72 -25.21
N THR A 916 16.86 -16.80 -25.92
CA THR A 916 17.80 -17.66 -26.64
C THR A 916 18.64 -16.80 -27.60
N ILE A 917 19.95 -17.13 -27.69
CA ILE A 917 20.90 -16.62 -28.68
C ILE A 917 20.34 -16.72 -30.11
#